data_AF-A0A6C0E935-F1
#
_entry.id   AF-A0A6C0E935-F1
#
_cell.length_a   1.000
_cell.length_b   1.000
_cell.length_c   1.000
_cell.angle_alpha   90.00
_cell.angle_beta   90.00
_cell.angle_gamma   90.00
#
_symmetry.space_group_name_H-M   'P 1'
#
loop_
_entity.id
_entity.type
_entity.pdbx_description
1 polymer ?
#
loop_
_entity_poly.entity_id
_entity_poly.type
_entity_poly.pdbx_seq_one_letter_code
_entity_poly.pdbx_strand_id
1 'polypeptide(L)'
;MGGGLLQLVAYGAQDVYLTGNPQITYMKVVYRRHTNFAIETIEHSIDSARPGGTHNIEILRNGDCAGPCTLRVGLPDFLGSRCTYSADPVANTKVAYVRRFGHAMVKSVKVQIGGSDIDKHYGVWLDIWYELTHDVNQERGYRELIGDTAELTTLTGPTSSDANEVVLPATQIYVPLQFWFNRNTGLSLPLIALQYHQVRVYVEFEDINKLVMWSGANAPNLSGFTFSDAALQVDYFYLDSEERRRFAQVGHEYLIEQVQAPSGENGDALNSSSSSSFTQRFELNFNHPTKELVWATKVGAFNGEGNRTSGSGSRGRFLCYTEQDDVNSWNDALNYAARNLANGMIVVSHTEPTNTGATWEQVYFDSDIAQDTTGLASMVDANGTVWNFTVTNNGSATINSGDRDNRTQNIWINTTPLSKNGTDLSLGLVEINVDLTVEVVGSNIATSFKLSGVDRDVSTGSTVYYLDYDDITVVSHNLNLNDVSVPVEDFTDSRAHKIASSSAKSKWDVVVIQPNNYGLRLDGRGNPVAEGNISLNGHDRFATQKDKYFNFLQARKHTHTPADGINVYCFGLLPEQHQPSGSANLSRIDKTILNLKFMDGKRTNRTIKLDFTTDTKFYTFAFSYNVLRVMSGMAGLAYSS
;
A
#
# COMPACT_ATOMS: atom_id res chain seq x y z
N MET A 1 63.83 -14.87 10.70
CA MET A 1 63.25 -13.50 10.62
C MET A 1 61.75 -13.61 10.88
N GLY A 2 61.09 -12.54 11.34
CA GLY A 2 59.62 -12.54 11.47
C GLY A 2 58.93 -12.50 10.09
N GLY A 3 57.76 -13.11 9.96
CA GLY A 3 57.09 -13.31 8.66
C GLY A 3 56.86 -12.02 7.87
N GLY A 4 56.31 -10.98 8.50
CA GLY A 4 56.08 -9.68 7.84
C GLY A 4 57.36 -8.97 7.39
N LEU A 5 58.51 -9.21 8.04
CA LEU A 5 59.79 -8.65 7.61
C LEU A 5 60.28 -9.32 6.31
N LEU A 6 60.08 -10.64 6.18
CA LEU A 6 60.40 -11.36 4.94
C LEU A 6 59.54 -10.87 3.77
N GLN A 7 58.26 -10.56 4.01
CA GLN A 7 57.38 -9.98 3.00
C GLN A 7 57.83 -8.58 2.56
N LEU A 8 58.29 -7.73 3.48
CA LEU A 8 58.83 -6.39 3.16
C LEU A 8 60.17 -6.43 2.39
N VAL A 9 60.94 -7.52 2.53
CA VAL A 9 62.18 -7.73 1.76
C VAL A 9 61.90 -8.30 0.35
N ALA A 10 60.75 -8.92 0.14
CA ALA A 10 60.33 -9.52 -1.13
C ALA A 10 59.79 -8.49 -2.14
N TYR A 11 60.54 -7.41 -2.39
CA TYR A 11 60.18 -6.31 -3.28
C TYR A 11 60.63 -6.56 -4.73
N GLY A 12 59.80 -6.23 -5.72
CA GLY A 12 60.06 -6.46 -7.14
C GLY A 12 59.67 -5.29 -8.07
N ALA A 13 59.78 -5.53 -9.37
CA ALA A 13 59.50 -4.52 -10.39
C ALA A 13 58.01 -4.15 -10.52
N GLN A 14 57.10 -4.99 -10.02
CA GLN A 14 55.65 -4.73 -10.03
C GLN A 14 55.27 -3.71 -8.94
N ASP A 15 55.94 -3.74 -7.79
CA ASP A 15 55.66 -2.89 -6.64
C ASP A 15 55.93 -1.40 -6.91
N VAL A 16 56.67 -1.08 -7.96
CA VAL A 16 56.88 0.30 -8.46
C VAL A 16 55.54 1.00 -8.72
N TYR A 17 54.52 0.29 -9.21
CA TYR A 17 53.17 0.84 -9.44
C TYR A 17 52.35 1.08 -8.17
N LEU A 18 52.74 0.47 -7.03
CA LEU A 18 51.97 0.50 -5.78
C LEU A 18 52.65 1.33 -4.69
N THR A 19 53.98 1.23 -4.58
CA THR A 19 54.77 1.73 -3.45
C THR A 19 56.12 2.34 -3.86
N GLY A 20 56.45 2.43 -5.16
CA GLY A 20 57.74 2.96 -5.63
C GLY A 20 58.00 4.43 -5.27
N ASN A 21 56.94 5.25 -5.19
CA ASN A 21 56.99 6.61 -4.63
C ASN A 21 55.66 6.92 -3.92
N PRO A 22 55.50 6.56 -2.63
CA PRO A 22 54.21 6.59 -1.94
C PRO A 22 53.64 8.01 -1.78
N GLN A 23 52.51 8.28 -2.42
CA GLN A 23 51.81 9.57 -2.34
C GLN A 23 50.80 9.65 -1.18
N ILE A 24 50.37 8.51 -0.65
CA ILE A 24 49.40 8.36 0.44
C ILE A 24 49.89 7.34 1.47
N THR A 25 49.31 7.36 2.67
CA THR A 25 49.55 6.32 3.69
C THR A 25 48.27 6.00 4.45
N TYR A 26 47.98 4.71 4.60
CA TYR A 26 46.86 4.22 5.41
C TYR A 26 47.14 4.32 6.92
N MET A 27 48.40 4.55 7.33
CA MET A 27 48.82 4.55 8.73
C MET A 27 48.82 5.95 9.38
N LYS A 28 48.43 7.00 8.64
CA LYS A 28 48.35 8.37 9.17
C LYS A 28 47.28 9.20 8.46
N VAL A 29 46.06 9.18 8.98
CA VAL A 29 44.98 10.09 8.56
C VAL A 29 45.26 11.50 9.09
N VAL A 30 45.11 12.52 8.24
CA VAL A 30 45.18 13.93 8.62
C VAL A 30 43.77 14.52 8.49
N TYR A 31 43.10 14.68 9.63
CA TYR A 31 41.76 15.27 9.68
C TYR A 31 41.79 16.75 9.30
N ARG A 32 40.76 17.19 8.56
CA ARG A 32 40.54 18.62 8.28
C ARG A 32 39.85 19.27 9.47
N ARG A 33 40.23 20.51 9.79
CA ARG A 33 39.50 21.35 10.76
C ARG A 33 38.28 21.96 10.06
N HIS A 34 37.13 21.93 10.73
CA HIS A 34 35.93 22.67 10.34
C HIS A 34 35.88 24.03 11.07
N THR A 35 34.95 24.91 10.67
CA THR A 35 34.53 26.07 11.46
C THR A 35 33.75 25.64 12.70
N ASN A 36 33.52 26.54 13.65
CA ASN A 36 32.74 26.24 14.85
C ASN A 36 31.23 26.48 14.58
N PHE A 37 30.39 25.51 14.92
CA PHE A 37 28.94 25.59 14.75
C PHE A 37 28.21 24.79 15.84
N ALA A 38 26.92 25.07 16.03
CA ALA A 38 26.03 24.31 16.89
C ALA A 38 24.73 23.94 16.14
N ILE A 39 24.01 22.93 16.64
CA ILE A 39 22.72 22.48 16.10
C ILE A 39 21.67 22.50 17.22
N GLU A 40 20.47 23.02 16.95
CA GLU A 40 19.30 22.96 17.84
C GLU A 40 18.03 22.68 17.03
N THR A 41 17.28 21.64 17.38
CA THR A 41 15.97 21.35 16.77
C THR A 41 14.90 22.20 17.47
N ILE A 42 14.17 23.01 16.72
CA ILE A 42 13.08 23.85 17.24
C ILE A 42 11.78 23.50 16.52
N GLU A 43 10.68 23.41 17.27
CA GLU A 43 9.35 23.11 16.73
C GLU A 43 8.56 24.36 16.35
N HIS A 44 7.85 24.28 15.23
CA HIS A 44 6.84 25.26 14.81
C HIS A 44 5.48 24.56 14.79
N SER A 45 4.59 24.90 15.73
CA SER A 45 3.27 24.27 15.89
C SER A 45 2.34 24.53 14.70
N ILE A 46 1.46 23.57 14.41
CA ILE A 46 0.48 23.62 13.33
C ILE A 46 -0.92 23.69 13.95
N ASP A 47 -1.47 24.90 14.04
CA ASP A 47 -2.78 25.13 14.66
C ASP A 47 -3.90 24.35 13.94
N SER A 48 -4.73 23.66 14.74
CA SER A 48 -5.92 22.93 14.28
C SER A 48 -5.66 21.88 13.18
N ALA A 49 -4.52 21.19 13.24
CA ALA A 49 -4.13 20.16 12.29
C ALA A 49 -5.19 19.04 12.14
N ARG A 50 -5.58 18.74 10.90
CA ARG A 50 -6.60 17.74 10.58
C ARG A 50 -6.36 17.07 9.20
N PRO A 51 -6.81 15.81 9.02
CA PRO A 51 -6.88 15.19 7.69
C PRO A 51 -7.68 16.05 6.69
N GLY A 52 -7.29 16.01 5.41
CA GLY A 52 -7.82 16.91 4.37
C GLY A 52 -7.49 18.40 4.56
N GLY A 53 -6.66 18.75 5.57
CA GLY A 53 -6.27 20.14 5.87
C GLY A 53 -5.03 20.58 5.10
N THR A 54 -5.05 21.82 4.59
CA THR A 54 -3.84 22.52 4.11
C THR A 54 -3.39 23.53 5.16
N HIS A 55 -2.16 23.39 5.63
CA HIS A 55 -1.54 24.23 6.65
C HIS A 55 -0.30 24.92 6.08
N ASN A 56 0.04 26.09 6.62
CA ASN A 56 1.24 26.84 6.24
C ASN A 56 2.04 27.19 7.49
N ILE A 57 3.36 26.96 7.43
CA ILE A 57 4.29 27.14 8.53
C ILE A 57 5.40 28.08 8.03
N GLU A 58 5.68 29.14 8.78
CA GLU A 58 6.83 30.01 8.52
C GLU A 58 8.04 29.54 9.32
N ILE A 59 9.16 29.30 8.63
CA ILE A 59 10.44 28.96 9.29
C ILE A 59 11.01 30.26 9.86
N LEU A 60 10.91 30.41 11.19
CA LEU A 60 11.39 31.58 11.92
C LEU A 60 12.92 31.67 11.87
N ARG A 61 13.48 32.87 12.02
CA ARG A 61 14.94 33.09 11.93
C ARG A 61 15.63 32.91 13.29
N ASN A 62 15.48 31.73 13.87
CA ASN A 62 16.00 31.40 15.20
C ASN A 62 17.52 31.12 15.18
N GLY A 63 18.00 30.44 14.13
CA GLY A 63 19.41 30.26 13.79
C GLY A 63 19.80 30.91 12.46
N ASP A 64 21.05 30.73 12.04
CA ASP A 64 21.61 31.39 10.85
C ASP A 64 21.29 30.65 9.55
N CYS A 65 21.25 29.31 9.61
CA CYS A 65 20.79 28.44 8.52
C CYS A 65 19.75 27.43 9.04
N ALA A 66 18.84 27.00 8.17
CA ALA A 66 17.95 25.85 8.40
C ALA A 66 18.50 24.59 7.73
N GLY A 67 18.54 23.48 8.47
CA GLY A 67 18.90 22.15 8.02
C GLY A 67 17.67 21.25 7.84
N PRO A 68 17.78 19.95 8.16
CA PRO A 68 16.68 18.99 8.08
C PRO A 68 15.38 19.47 8.74
N CYS A 69 14.26 19.18 8.08
CA CYS A 69 12.93 19.41 8.60
C CYS A 69 12.17 18.08 8.71
N THR A 70 11.53 17.85 9.85
CA THR A 70 10.72 16.66 10.14
C THR A 70 9.31 17.09 10.54
N LEU A 71 8.30 16.50 9.91
CA LEU A 71 6.90 16.75 10.25
C LEU A 71 6.47 15.80 11.37
N ARG A 72 6.25 16.33 12.57
CA ARG A 72 5.70 15.61 13.73
C ARG A 72 4.18 15.72 13.73
N VAL A 73 3.47 14.61 13.89
CA VAL A 73 2.00 14.55 14.03
C VAL A 73 1.62 13.54 15.11
N GLY A 74 0.81 13.97 16.07
CA GLY A 74 0.20 13.08 17.06
C GLY A 74 -1.14 12.52 16.55
N LEU A 75 -1.28 11.21 16.57
CA LEU A 75 -2.58 10.56 16.45
C LEU A 75 -3.27 10.55 17.83
N PRO A 76 -4.59 10.83 17.92
CA PRO A 76 -5.37 10.56 19.12
C PRO A 76 -5.72 9.08 19.24
N ASP A 77 -6.14 8.63 20.42
CA ASP A 77 -6.68 7.29 20.62
C ASP A 77 -7.93 7.05 19.75
N PHE A 78 -7.98 5.90 19.09
CA PHE A 78 -9.16 5.49 18.33
C PHE A 78 -10.16 4.83 19.27
N LEU A 79 -11.07 5.63 19.83
CA LEU A 79 -12.03 5.18 20.83
C LEU A 79 -13.17 4.32 20.25
N GLY A 80 -13.68 3.38 21.06
CA GLY A 80 -14.79 2.49 20.73
C GLY A 80 -16.07 3.22 20.32
N SER A 81 -16.28 4.46 20.77
CA SER A 81 -17.33 5.38 20.28
C SER A 81 -17.29 5.68 18.78
N ARG A 82 -16.19 5.38 18.08
CA ARG A 82 -16.08 5.45 16.61
C ARG A 82 -16.36 4.12 15.91
N CYS A 83 -16.52 3.01 16.64
CA CYS A 83 -16.82 1.68 16.11
C CYS A 83 -18.25 1.24 16.43
N THR A 84 -18.77 0.25 15.72
CA THR A 84 -19.93 -0.53 16.19
C THR A 84 -19.43 -1.67 17.08
N TYR A 85 -20.06 -1.87 18.23
CA TYR A 85 -19.95 -3.09 19.03
C TYR A 85 -21.25 -3.90 18.95
N SER A 86 -21.11 -5.22 18.98
CA SER A 86 -22.15 -6.24 18.99
C SER A 86 -21.72 -7.42 19.87
N ALA A 87 -22.67 -8.25 20.27
CA ALA A 87 -22.37 -9.54 20.90
C ALA A 87 -21.83 -10.58 19.88
N ASP A 88 -22.06 -10.34 18.59
CA ASP A 88 -21.45 -11.01 17.44
C ASP A 88 -20.08 -10.36 17.17
N PRO A 89 -18.93 -11.03 17.47
CA PRO A 89 -17.60 -10.41 17.41
C PRO A 89 -17.13 -9.99 16.00
N VAL A 90 -17.94 -10.28 14.98
CA VAL A 90 -17.65 -10.01 13.56
C VAL A 90 -18.55 -8.90 13.02
N ALA A 91 -19.74 -8.70 13.58
CA ALA A 91 -20.50 -7.48 13.33
C ALA A 91 -19.77 -6.22 13.85
N ASN A 92 -18.85 -6.39 14.82
CA ASN A 92 -18.00 -5.34 15.36
C ASN A 92 -17.17 -4.67 14.26
N THR A 93 -17.12 -3.34 14.27
CA THR A 93 -16.25 -2.59 13.37
C THR A 93 -14.80 -2.77 13.80
N LYS A 94 -14.01 -3.53 13.03
CA LYS A 94 -12.56 -3.64 13.19
C LYS A 94 -11.88 -2.60 12.31
N VAL A 95 -10.81 -1.99 12.80
CA VAL A 95 -10.16 -0.81 12.23
C VAL A 95 -8.64 -1.01 12.26
N ALA A 96 -7.96 -0.53 11.22
CA ALA A 96 -6.51 -0.44 11.16
C ALA A 96 -6.10 0.85 10.45
N TYR A 97 -4.98 1.44 10.83
CA TYR A 97 -4.31 2.44 10.01
C TYR A 97 -3.60 1.80 8.82
N VAL A 98 -3.57 2.54 7.73
CA VAL A 98 -2.91 2.16 6.50
C VAL A 98 -1.39 2.09 6.69
N ARG A 99 -0.78 1.04 6.12
CA ARG A 99 0.67 0.82 6.16
C ARG A 99 1.48 2.02 5.65
N ARG A 100 2.61 2.28 6.31
CA ARG A 100 3.43 3.49 6.14
C ARG A 100 2.61 4.78 6.26
N PHE A 101 1.78 4.86 7.30
CA PHE A 101 0.83 5.96 7.53
C PHE A 101 1.45 7.34 7.32
N GLY A 102 2.67 7.60 7.81
CA GLY A 102 3.37 8.87 7.65
C GLY A 102 3.57 9.33 6.19
N HIS A 103 3.80 8.40 5.25
CA HIS A 103 3.85 8.73 3.83
C HIS A 103 2.46 8.92 3.21
N ALA A 104 1.49 8.09 3.62
CA ALA A 104 0.12 8.13 3.11
C ALA A 104 -0.62 9.41 3.55
N MET A 105 -0.41 9.83 4.79
CA MET A 105 -1.00 11.03 5.42
C MET A 105 -0.62 12.32 4.67
N VAL A 106 0.56 12.37 4.07
CA VAL A 106 1.09 13.55 3.38
C VAL A 106 0.63 13.52 1.92
N LYS A 107 -0.43 14.27 1.58
CA LYS A 107 -0.85 14.44 0.19
C LYS A 107 0.22 15.22 -0.59
N SER A 108 0.61 16.39 -0.08
CA SER A 108 1.75 17.14 -0.63
C SER A 108 2.44 18.06 0.36
N VAL A 109 3.72 18.38 0.09
CA VAL A 109 4.50 19.38 0.84
C VAL A 109 5.26 20.25 -0.16
N LYS A 110 5.21 21.57 -0.01
CA LYS A 110 6.01 22.50 -0.83
C LYS A 110 6.79 23.51 0.00
N VAL A 111 7.96 23.88 -0.51
CA VAL A 111 8.80 24.96 0.03
C VAL A 111 8.65 26.20 -0.83
N GLN A 112 8.29 27.32 -0.21
CA GLN A 112 8.12 28.62 -0.84
C GLN A 112 9.10 29.62 -0.20
N ILE A 113 9.79 30.42 -1.02
CA ILE A 113 10.71 31.46 -0.56
C ILE A 113 10.35 32.78 -1.24
N GLY A 114 9.97 33.78 -0.44
CA GLY A 114 9.58 35.11 -0.94
C GLY A 114 8.34 35.12 -1.84
N GLY A 115 7.43 34.15 -1.67
CA GLY A 115 6.23 33.97 -2.51
C GLY A 115 6.44 33.08 -3.73
N SER A 116 7.68 32.76 -4.10
CA SER A 116 8.00 31.82 -5.18
C SER A 116 8.07 30.39 -4.66
N ASP A 117 7.29 29.47 -5.22
CA ASP A 117 7.41 28.03 -4.95
C ASP A 117 8.74 27.52 -5.52
N ILE A 118 9.55 26.86 -4.69
CA ILE A 118 10.91 26.41 -5.04
C ILE A 118 10.94 24.90 -5.33
N ASP A 119 10.19 24.10 -4.57
CA ASP A 119 10.11 22.64 -4.77
C ASP A 119 8.81 22.10 -4.17
N LYS A 120 8.26 21.01 -4.74
CA LYS A 120 7.02 20.35 -4.27
C LYS A 120 7.16 18.82 -4.30
N HIS A 121 7.07 18.23 -3.13
CA HIS A 121 7.00 16.79 -2.91
C HIS A 121 5.56 16.31 -2.66
N TYR A 122 5.36 15.01 -2.79
CA TYR A 122 4.09 14.30 -2.64
C TYR A 122 4.34 13.06 -1.76
N GLY A 123 3.36 12.58 -0.99
CA GLY A 123 3.54 11.35 -0.19
C GLY A 123 3.92 10.14 -1.04
N VAL A 124 3.40 10.08 -2.28
CA VAL A 124 3.80 9.12 -3.32
C VAL A 124 5.30 9.18 -3.62
N TRP A 125 5.86 10.39 -3.73
CA TRP A 125 7.29 10.57 -3.98
C TRP A 125 8.13 10.20 -2.74
N LEU A 126 7.69 10.56 -1.53
CA LEU A 126 8.39 10.18 -0.29
C LEU A 126 8.50 8.66 -0.14
N ASP A 127 7.41 7.93 -0.43
CA ASP A 127 7.37 6.47 -0.37
C ASP A 127 8.22 5.80 -1.48
N ILE A 128 8.15 6.30 -2.72
CA ILE A 128 9.01 5.83 -3.83
C ILE A 128 10.48 6.12 -3.56
N TRP A 129 10.81 7.28 -2.96
CA TRP A 129 12.18 7.63 -2.62
C TRP A 129 12.71 6.80 -1.44
N TYR A 130 11.87 6.49 -0.46
CA TYR A 130 12.18 5.51 0.59
C TYR A 130 12.50 4.13 -0.01
N GLU A 131 11.63 3.61 -0.88
CA GLU A 131 11.80 2.33 -1.59
C GLU A 131 13.13 2.23 -2.36
N LEU A 132 13.64 3.35 -2.87
CA LEU A 132 14.92 3.40 -3.58
C LEU A 132 16.13 3.58 -2.65
N THR A 133 16.02 4.37 -1.58
CA THR A 133 17.21 4.90 -0.86
C THR A 133 17.41 4.39 0.57
N HIS A 134 16.49 3.58 1.12
CA HIS A 134 16.60 3.13 2.52
C HIS A 134 17.67 2.04 2.73
N ASP A 135 18.30 2.06 3.91
CA ASP A 135 19.19 0.98 4.37
C ASP A 135 18.44 0.02 5.32
N VAL A 136 18.59 -1.28 5.05
CA VAL A 136 17.99 -2.38 5.82
C VAL A 136 18.41 -2.34 7.30
N ASN A 137 19.61 -1.84 7.62
CA ASN A 137 20.08 -1.72 9.00
C ASN A 137 19.28 -0.70 9.83
N GLN A 138 18.65 0.29 9.19
CA GLN A 138 17.89 1.36 9.86
C GLN A 138 16.37 1.23 9.70
N GLU A 139 15.90 0.32 8.83
CA GLU A 139 14.49 0.14 8.49
C GLU A 139 13.57 0.02 9.73
N ARG A 140 13.95 -0.76 10.76
CA ARG A 140 13.13 -0.90 11.98
C ARG A 140 12.83 0.45 12.65
N GLY A 141 13.83 1.33 12.72
CA GLY A 141 13.65 2.68 13.28
C GLY A 141 12.81 3.57 12.37
N TYR A 142 12.96 3.44 11.06
CA TYR A 142 12.18 4.23 10.10
C TYR A 142 10.71 3.83 10.07
N ARG A 143 10.40 2.53 10.10
CA ARG A 143 9.03 2.00 10.18
C ARG A 143 8.30 2.50 11.42
N GLU A 144 8.98 2.54 12.56
CA GLU A 144 8.45 3.12 13.82
C GLU A 144 8.09 4.61 13.62
N LEU A 145 9.02 5.42 13.10
CA LEU A 145 8.83 6.86 12.87
C LEU A 145 7.63 7.15 11.95
N ILE A 146 7.39 6.34 10.91
CA ILE A 146 6.27 6.52 9.97
C ILE A 146 4.97 5.78 10.36
N GLY A 147 4.94 5.08 11.49
CA GLY A 147 3.77 4.33 11.95
C GLY A 147 3.44 3.05 11.17
N ASP A 148 4.44 2.39 10.55
CA ASP A 148 4.29 1.04 9.94
C ASP A 148 4.52 -0.05 11.01
N THR A 149 3.79 0.02 12.13
CA THR A 149 3.88 -0.88 13.29
C THR A 149 2.65 -1.80 13.39
N ALA A 150 2.80 -2.99 13.99
CA ALA A 150 1.71 -3.96 14.08
C ALA A 150 0.51 -3.44 14.91
N GLU A 151 0.77 -2.66 15.96
CA GLU A 151 -0.27 -2.07 16.84
C GLU A 151 -1.18 -1.07 16.10
N LEU A 152 -0.67 -0.43 15.03
CA LEU A 152 -1.45 0.49 14.21
C LEU A 152 -2.04 -0.18 12.96
N THR A 153 -1.41 -1.23 12.43
CA THR A 153 -1.75 -1.80 11.11
C THR A 153 -2.54 -3.12 11.16
N THR A 154 -2.63 -3.78 12.32
CA THR A 154 -3.52 -4.94 12.54
C THR A 154 -4.98 -4.52 12.70
N LEU A 155 -5.92 -5.34 12.21
CA LEU A 155 -7.36 -5.06 12.26
C LEU A 155 -7.97 -5.36 13.64
N THR A 156 -7.92 -4.37 14.54
CA THR A 156 -8.44 -4.46 15.91
C THR A 156 -9.82 -3.81 16.02
N GLY A 157 -10.72 -4.36 16.85
CA GLY A 157 -12.07 -3.84 17.07
C GLY A 157 -12.45 -3.87 18.55
N PRO A 158 -13.57 -3.23 18.93
CA PRO A 158 -14.00 -3.16 20.32
C PRO A 158 -14.32 -4.56 20.88
N THR A 159 -13.84 -4.83 22.08
CA THR A 159 -14.11 -6.03 22.88
C THR A 159 -15.34 -5.87 23.78
N SER A 160 -15.73 -4.62 24.06
CA SER A 160 -16.84 -4.25 24.92
C SER A 160 -17.73 -3.16 24.30
N SER A 161 -18.84 -2.85 24.97
CA SER A 161 -19.71 -1.73 24.62
C SER A 161 -19.28 -0.38 25.22
N ASP A 162 -18.08 -0.27 25.82
CA ASP A 162 -17.60 1.01 26.35
C ASP A 162 -17.17 1.96 25.23
N ALA A 163 -17.84 3.12 25.17
CA ALA A 163 -17.53 4.22 24.27
C ALA A 163 -16.08 4.77 24.41
N ASN A 164 -15.43 4.49 25.54
CA ASN A 164 -14.08 4.95 25.89
C ASN A 164 -13.00 3.86 25.74
N GLU A 165 -13.36 2.65 25.28
CA GLU A 165 -12.38 1.58 25.01
C GLU A 165 -11.38 2.05 23.93
N VAL A 166 -10.08 1.90 24.16
CA VAL A 166 -9.04 2.26 23.18
C VAL A 166 -8.85 1.10 22.22
N VAL A 167 -9.29 1.27 20.96
CA VAL A 167 -9.20 0.25 19.91
C VAL A 167 -7.86 0.32 19.18
N LEU A 168 -7.32 1.54 18.97
CA LEU A 168 -5.95 1.79 18.51
C LEU A 168 -5.33 2.90 19.38
N PRO A 169 -4.07 2.77 19.83
CA PRO A 169 -3.44 3.71 20.75
C PRO A 169 -3.01 5.03 20.09
N ALA A 170 -2.95 6.12 20.88
CA ALA A 170 -2.34 7.38 20.49
C ALA A 170 -0.82 7.26 20.28
N THR A 171 -0.33 7.62 19.09
CA THR A 171 1.09 7.50 18.69
C THR A 171 1.61 8.79 18.06
N GLN A 172 2.87 9.14 18.31
CA GLN A 172 3.60 10.25 17.66
C GLN A 172 4.30 9.74 16.39
N ILE A 173 4.00 10.37 15.25
CA ILE A 173 4.55 10.03 13.93
C ILE A 173 5.47 11.16 13.46
N TYR A 174 6.59 10.81 12.85
CA TYR A 174 7.68 11.70 12.43
C TYR A 174 8.05 11.41 10.97
N VAL A 175 7.72 12.34 10.07
CA VAL A 175 7.95 12.19 8.62
C VAL A 175 9.13 13.08 8.18
N PRO A 176 10.32 12.52 7.90
CA PRO A 176 11.50 13.30 7.51
C PRO A 176 11.41 13.77 6.06
N LEU A 177 11.31 15.08 5.86
CA LEU A 177 11.11 15.69 4.54
C LEU A 177 12.41 15.62 3.71
N GLN A 178 12.31 15.38 2.40
CA GLN A 178 13.46 15.03 1.54
C GLN A 178 14.00 16.18 0.65
N PHE A 179 13.75 17.44 1.02
CA PHE A 179 14.22 18.59 0.23
C PHE A 179 15.76 18.68 0.16
N TRP A 180 16.29 19.41 -0.83
CA TRP A 180 17.73 19.50 -1.09
C TRP A 180 18.57 19.90 0.15
N PHE A 181 18.04 20.80 0.99
CA PHE A 181 18.68 21.29 2.21
C PHE A 181 18.55 20.35 3.42
N ASN A 182 17.69 19.33 3.33
CA ASN A 182 17.53 18.29 4.35
C ASN A 182 18.47 17.11 4.10
N ARG A 183 18.75 16.79 2.84
CA ARG A 183 19.58 15.63 2.44
C ARG A 183 21.09 15.89 2.51
N ASN A 184 21.52 17.15 2.57
CA ASN A 184 22.94 17.52 2.67
C ASN A 184 23.11 18.82 3.46
N THR A 185 23.83 18.77 4.58
CA THR A 185 24.10 19.95 5.44
C THR A 185 24.90 21.03 4.71
N GLY A 186 25.71 20.68 3.70
CA GLY A 186 26.39 21.64 2.83
C GLY A 186 25.46 22.45 1.92
N LEU A 187 24.16 22.14 1.90
CA LEU A 187 23.10 22.85 1.18
C LEU A 187 22.07 23.48 2.13
N SER A 188 22.35 23.56 3.43
CA SER A 188 21.48 24.17 4.44
C SER A 188 21.08 25.59 4.03
N LEU A 189 19.80 25.94 4.22
CA LEU A 189 19.21 27.16 3.70
C LEU A 189 19.62 28.39 4.55
N PRO A 190 20.36 29.38 4.02
CA PRO A 190 20.95 30.44 4.83
C PRO A 190 19.94 31.55 5.17
N LEU A 191 19.15 31.35 6.22
CA LEU A 191 18.14 32.29 6.71
C LEU A 191 18.69 33.71 6.96
N ILE A 192 19.93 33.82 7.44
CA ILE A 192 20.61 35.11 7.65
C ILE A 192 20.83 35.91 6.35
N ALA A 193 20.92 35.22 5.20
CA ALA A 193 21.07 35.81 3.87
C ALA A 193 19.72 36.08 3.18
N LEU A 194 18.59 35.65 3.77
CA LEU A 194 17.23 35.76 3.24
C LEU A 194 16.42 36.88 3.93
N GLN A 195 17.06 38.00 4.28
CA GLN A 195 16.48 39.02 5.17
C GLN A 195 15.13 39.60 4.72
N TYR A 196 14.88 39.69 3.42
CA TYR A 196 13.64 40.22 2.84
C TYR A 196 12.65 39.13 2.38
N HIS A 197 13.09 37.86 2.30
CA HIS A 197 12.22 36.73 1.94
C HIS A 197 11.82 35.93 3.18
N GLN A 198 10.53 35.66 3.34
CA GLN A 198 10.04 34.64 4.27
C GLN A 198 10.21 33.26 3.63
N VAL A 199 10.57 32.26 4.44
CA VAL A 199 10.62 30.84 4.03
C VAL A 199 9.39 30.18 4.64
N ARG A 200 8.54 29.58 3.79
CA ARG A 200 7.30 28.93 4.22
C ARG A 200 7.23 27.51 3.69
N VAL A 201 6.85 26.59 4.56
CA VAL A 201 6.49 25.22 4.20
C VAL A 201 4.97 25.12 4.23
N TYR A 202 4.37 24.65 3.14
CA TYR A 202 2.96 24.31 3.10
C TYR A 202 2.83 22.79 3.14
N VAL A 203 2.02 22.28 4.06
CA VAL A 203 1.72 20.86 4.24
C VAL A 203 0.24 20.64 3.94
N GLU A 204 -0.04 19.64 3.11
CA GLU A 204 -1.38 19.23 2.72
C GLU A 204 -1.59 17.79 3.15
N PHE A 205 -2.56 17.56 4.03
CA PHE A 205 -2.91 16.23 4.53
C PHE A 205 -3.97 15.55 3.64
N GLU A 206 -3.85 14.24 3.46
CA GLU A 206 -4.83 13.42 2.74
C GLU A 206 -6.11 13.20 3.59
N ASP A 207 -7.22 12.81 2.96
CA ASP A 207 -8.48 12.52 3.64
C ASP A 207 -8.37 11.27 4.53
N ILE A 208 -8.90 11.32 5.76
CA ILE A 208 -8.90 10.19 6.72
C ILE A 208 -9.50 8.90 6.13
N ASN A 209 -10.46 9.03 5.21
CA ASN A 209 -11.11 7.93 4.51
C ASN A 209 -10.16 7.09 3.61
N LYS A 210 -8.95 7.60 3.31
CA LYS A 210 -7.88 6.87 2.59
C LYS A 210 -6.74 6.39 3.49
N LEU A 211 -6.80 6.70 4.79
CA LEU A 211 -5.76 6.39 5.77
C LEU A 211 -6.18 5.30 6.76
N VAL A 212 -7.42 4.80 6.66
CA VAL A 212 -8.03 3.84 7.57
C VAL A 212 -8.65 2.68 6.77
N MET A 213 -8.25 1.45 7.11
CA MET A 213 -8.85 0.20 6.66
C MET A 213 -9.84 -0.30 7.72
N TRP A 214 -10.87 -1.05 7.32
CA TRP A 214 -11.86 -1.56 8.26
C TRP A 214 -12.62 -2.80 7.76
N SER A 215 -13.19 -3.57 8.68
CA SER A 215 -14.17 -4.63 8.41
C SER A 215 -15.31 -4.59 9.44
N GLY A 216 -16.31 -5.46 9.29
CA GLY A 216 -17.55 -5.43 10.07
C GLY A 216 -18.74 -4.88 9.29
N ALA A 217 -19.91 -4.82 9.94
CA ALA A 217 -21.17 -4.48 9.27
C ALA A 217 -21.30 -2.99 8.91
N ASN A 218 -20.78 -2.11 9.77
CA ASN A 218 -20.87 -0.65 9.63
C ASN A 218 -19.47 -0.03 9.52
N ALA A 219 -19.35 1.02 8.71
CA ALA A 219 -18.14 1.83 8.60
C ALA A 219 -17.86 2.58 9.92
N PRO A 220 -16.57 2.80 10.29
CA PRO A 220 -16.22 3.58 11.45
C PRO A 220 -16.62 5.05 11.31
N ASN A 221 -17.01 5.68 12.42
CA ASN A 221 -17.37 7.09 12.48
C ASN A 221 -16.11 7.97 12.50
N LEU A 222 -15.61 8.28 11.31
CA LEU A 222 -14.46 9.18 11.09
C LEU A 222 -14.85 10.68 11.11
N SER A 223 -16.12 11.02 11.37
CA SER A 223 -16.57 12.41 11.48
C SER A 223 -15.90 13.13 12.64
N GLY A 224 -15.45 14.37 12.42
CA GLY A 224 -14.73 15.14 13.43
C GLY A 224 -13.45 14.47 13.94
N PHE A 225 -12.75 13.69 13.10
CA PHE A 225 -11.39 13.24 13.41
C PHE A 225 -10.40 14.39 13.16
N THR A 226 -9.53 14.65 14.13
CA THR A 226 -8.44 15.64 14.07
C THR A 226 -7.16 15.00 14.61
N PHE A 227 -6.00 15.57 14.31
CA PHE A 227 -4.77 15.18 14.99
C PHE A 227 -4.78 15.71 16.43
N SER A 228 -4.05 15.07 17.34
CA SER A 228 -3.95 15.50 18.75
C SER A 228 -2.99 16.68 18.92
N ASP A 229 -1.94 16.69 18.11
CA ASP A 229 -0.94 17.76 17.98
C ASP A 229 -0.26 17.63 16.61
N ALA A 230 0.36 18.70 16.09
CA ALA A 230 1.25 18.61 14.94
C ALA A 230 2.24 19.79 14.92
N ALA A 231 3.48 19.54 14.49
CA ALA A 231 4.53 20.54 14.40
C ALA A 231 5.50 20.24 13.25
N LEU A 232 6.07 21.29 12.67
CA LEU A 232 7.27 21.17 11.84
C LEU A 232 8.50 21.37 12.73
N GLN A 233 9.25 20.30 12.96
CA GLN A 233 10.57 20.36 13.58
C GLN A 233 11.58 20.83 12.54
N VAL A 234 12.43 21.79 12.88
CA VAL A 234 13.50 22.31 12.01
C VAL A 234 14.80 22.34 12.80
N ASP A 235 15.85 21.71 12.24
CA ASP A 235 17.21 21.82 12.77
C ASP A 235 17.82 23.17 12.38
N TYR A 236 18.19 23.98 13.36
CA TYR A 236 18.85 25.26 13.16
C TYR A 236 20.36 25.14 13.36
N PHE A 237 21.12 25.69 12.41
CA PHE A 237 22.57 25.84 12.53
C PHE A 237 22.94 27.24 13.02
N TYR A 238 23.76 27.29 14.07
CA TYR A 238 24.36 28.51 14.60
C TYR A 238 25.81 28.59 14.14
N LEU A 239 26.21 29.69 13.51
CA LEU A 239 27.53 29.85 12.91
C LEU A 239 28.40 30.81 13.72
N ASP A 240 29.71 30.55 13.79
CA ASP A 240 30.66 31.48 14.41
C ASP A 240 30.67 32.84 13.69
N SER A 241 30.94 33.91 14.43
CA SER A 241 30.71 35.30 14.04
C SER A 241 31.37 35.72 12.73
N GLU A 242 32.53 35.15 12.39
CA GLU A 242 33.19 35.41 11.11
C GLU A 242 32.48 34.72 9.92
N GLU A 243 32.12 33.44 10.07
CA GLU A 243 31.42 32.70 9.03
C GLU A 243 30.01 33.24 8.83
N ARG A 244 29.28 33.47 9.93
CA ARG A 244 28.00 34.17 9.98
C ARG A 244 28.02 35.48 9.19
N ARG A 245 29.05 36.30 9.39
CA ARG A 245 29.23 37.56 8.64
C ARG A 245 29.50 37.33 7.15
N ARG A 246 30.30 36.32 6.79
CA ARG A 246 30.53 35.96 5.38
C ARG A 246 29.22 35.51 4.71
N PHE A 247 28.44 34.65 5.38
CA PHE A 247 27.12 34.21 4.91
C PHE A 247 26.14 35.37 4.68
N ALA A 248 26.16 36.39 5.53
CA ALA A 248 25.30 37.58 5.38
C ALA A 248 25.78 38.59 4.29
N GLN A 249 27.05 38.55 3.88
CA GLN A 249 27.67 39.56 3.00
C GLN A 249 28.03 39.06 1.60
N VAL A 250 28.27 37.76 1.43
CA VAL A 250 28.61 37.13 0.15
C VAL A 250 27.33 36.61 -0.53
N GLY A 251 27.27 36.73 -1.86
CA GLY A 251 26.20 36.10 -2.65
C GLY A 251 26.47 34.62 -2.88
N HIS A 252 25.48 33.77 -2.63
CA HIS A 252 25.59 32.31 -2.73
C HIS A 252 24.88 31.79 -3.98
N GLU A 253 25.43 30.72 -4.57
CA GLU A 253 24.78 29.92 -5.60
C GLU A 253 24.78 28.45 -5.15
N TYR A 254 23.60 27.92 -4.82
CA TYR A 254 23.43 26.52 -4.47
C TYR A 254 22.97 25.75 -5.70
N LEU A 255 23.72 24.71 -6.09
CA LEU A 255 23.18 23.66 -6.96
C LEU A 255 22.14 22.89 -6.14
N ILE A 256 20.87 23.02 -6.48
CA ILE A 256 19.76 22.35 -5.82
C ILE A 256 19.20 21.22 -6.69
N GLU A 257 18.43 20.35 -6.07
CA GLU A 257 17.67 19.29 -6.72
C GLU A 257 16.18 19.58 -6.54
N GLN A 258 15.37 19.38 -7.58
CA GLN A 258 13.94 19.65 -7.62
C GLN A 258 13.18 18.45 -8.22
N VAL A 259 12.00 18.17 -7.70
CA VAL A 259 11.09 17.14 -8.23
C VAL A 259 10.05 17.78 -9.15
N GLN A 260 10.01 17.31 -10.39
CA GLN A 260 8.95 17.67 -11.33
C GLN A 260 7.95 16.51 -11.42
N ALA A 261 6.65 16.81 -11.42
CA ALA A 261 5.56 15.86 -11.62
C ALA A 261 4.46 16.52 -12.48
N PRO A 262 4.30 16.19 -13.77
CA PRO A 262 3.45 16.97 -14.69
C PRO A 262 1.96 16.76 -14.38
N SER A 263 1.62 15.54 -13.96
CA SER A 263 0.30 15.13 -13.48
C SER A 263 0.07 15.38 -11.98
N GLY A 264 1.06 15.97 -11.30
CA GLY A 264 1.00 16.39 -9.91
C GLY A 264 0.54 15.31 -8.94
N GLU A 265 -0.40 15.69 -8.06
CA GLU A 265 -0.94 14.84 -7.00
C GLU A 265 -1.91 13.73 -7.49
N ASN A 266 -2.54 13.91 -8.65
CA ASN A 266 -3.59 13.01 -9.12
C ASN A 266 -3.08 11.91 -10.04
N GLY A 267 -1.91 12.07 -10.66
CA GLY A 267 -1.40 11.15 -11.66
C GLY A 267 -2.17 11.24 -12.98
N ASP A 268 -1.58 10.69 -14.04
CA ASP A 268 -2.23 10.51 -15.33
C ASP A 268 -3.20 9.34 -15.26
N ALA A 269 -4.37 9.47 -15.89
CA ALA A 269 -5.31 8.36 -16.01
C ALA A 269 -4.81 7.33 -17.02
N LEU A 270 -4.97 6.04 -16.69
CA LEU A 270 -4.82 4.98 -17.69
C LEU A 270 -6.04 4.94 -18.62
N ASN A 271 -5.80 4.63 -19.90
CA ASN A 271 -6.87 4.43 -20.87
C ASN A 271 -7.72 3.21 -20.50
N SER A 272 -8.95 3.45 -20.05
CA SER A 272 -9.94 2.41 -19.74
C SER A 272 -10.14 1.49 -20.93
N SER A 273 -9.70 0.24 -20.81
CA SER A 273 -9.80 -0.76 -21.87
C SER A 273 -10.10 -2.14 -21.29
N SER A 274 -11.07 -2.84 -21.88
CA SER A 274 -11.50 -4.18 -21.46
C SER A 274 -10.54 -5.30 -21.90
N SER A 275 -9.38 -4.93 -22.45
CA SER A 275 -8.31 -5.81 -22.89
C SER A 275 -7.28 -6.03 -21.77
N SER A 276 -6.90 -7.28 -21.51
CA SER A 276 -5.90 -7.67 -20.49
C SER A 276 -4.48 -7.14 -20.72
N SER A 277 -4.23 -6.48 -21.87
CA SER A 277 -3.06 -5.65 -22.09
C SER A 277 -3.34 -4.54 -23.10
N PHE A 278 -2.76 -3.36 -22.90
CA PHE A 278 -2.83 -2.23 -23.82
C PHE A 278 -1.52 -1.42 -23.82
N THR A 279 -1.31 -0.59 -24.84
CA THR A 279 -0.16 0.30 -24.95
C THR A 279 -0.64 1.76 -24.86
N GLN A 280 0.00 2.56 -24.00
CA GLN A 280 -0.26 3.99 -23.84
C GLN A 280 1.03 4.79 -24.03
N ARG A 281 0.89 6.03 -24.50
CA ARG A 281 1.98 6.98 -24.69
C ARG A 281 1.76 8.15 -23.75
N PHE A 282 2.79 8.50 -22.99
CA PHE A 282 2.80 9.67 -22.12
C PHE A 282 3.80 10.69 -22.67
N GLU A 283 3.34 11.90 -22.95
CA GLU A 283 4.20 13.02 -23.38
C GLU A 283 4.73 13.74 -22.13
N LEU A 284 6.02 13.58 -21.88
CA LEU A 284 6.67 13.99 -20.64
C LEU A 284 7.19 15.42 -20.76
N ASN A 285 6.36 16.38 -20.32
CA ASN A 285 6.66 17.82 -20.33
C ASN A 285 7.61 18.23 -19.18
N PHE A 286 8.78 17.61 -19.14
CA PHE A 286 9.83 17.89 -18.15
C PHE A 286 10.89 18.86 -18.68
N ASN A 287 11.46 19.64 -17.77
CA ASN A 287 12.50 20.63 -18.02
C ASN A 287 13.81 20.28 -17.29
N HIS A 288 14.82 21.13 -17.50
CA HIS A 288 16.11 21.18 -16.81
C HIS A 288 17.02 19.94 -17.02
N PRO A 289 18.29 19.99 -16.55
CA PRO A 289 19.16 18.81 -16.49
C PRO A 289 18.63 17.76 -15.50
N THR A 290 17.90 16.79 -16.03
CA THR A 290 17.28 15.69 -15.29
C THR A 290 18.28 14.56 -15.05
N LYS A 291 18.39 14.12 -13.79
CA LYS A 291 19.22 13.01 -13.31
C LYS A 291 18.63 11.67 -13.73
N GLU A 292 17.31 11.54 -13.58
CA GLU A 292 16.55 10.31 -13.81
C GLU A 292 15.05 10.57 -13.98
N LEU A 293 14.38 9.59 -14.58
CA LEU A 293 12.92 9.48 -14.61
C LEU A 293 12.48 8.30 -13.76
N VAL A 294 11.46 8.51 -12.93
CA VAL A 294 10.84 7.48 -12.09
C VAL A 294 9.34 7.46 -12.38
N TRP A 295 8.75 6.28 -12.53
CA TRP A 295 7.31 6.13 -12.72
C TRP A 295 6.74 4.92 -11.99
N ALA A 296 5.51 5.06 -11.50
CA ALA A 296 4.83 4.03 -10.73
C ALA A 296 3.31 4.11 -10.94
N THR A 297 2.61 2.98 -10.77
CA THR A 297 1.16 2.88 -11.03
C THR A 297 0.43 2.52 -9.75
N LYS A 298 -0.46 3.37 -9.25
CA LYS A 298 -1.34 3.06 -8.11
C LYS A 298 -2.71 2.60 -8.62
N VAL A 299 -2.92 1.28 -8.62
CA VAL A 299 -4.13 0.62 -9.12
C VAL A 299 -5.37 1.06 -8.31
N GLY A 300 -6.47 1.40 -9.01
CA GLY A 300 -7.72 1.89 -8.44
C GLY A 300 -8.33 0.98 -7.36
N ALA A 301 -8.16 -0.33 -7.54
CA ALA A 301 -8.56 -1.36 -6.59
C ALA A 301 -7.90 -1.23 -5.20
N PHE A 302 -6.67 -0.71 -5.12
CA PHE A 302 -5.88 -0.63 -3.88
C PHE A 302 -5.71 0.81 -3.36
N ASN A 303 -5.86 1.83 -4.21
CA ASN A 303 -5.51 3.22 -3.87
C ASN A 303 -6.59 3.98 -3.08
N GLY A 304 -7.74 3.36 -2.79
CA GLY A 304 -8.83 3.93 -2.00
C GLY A 304 -9.73 4.93 -2.73
N GLU A 305 -9.46 5.28 -3.99
CA GLU A 305 -10.29 6.23 -4.75
C GLU A 305 -11.69 5.64 -5.05
N GLY A 306 -11.79 4.32 -5.26
CA GLY A 306 -13.07 3.60 -5.44
C GLY A 306 -13.98 3.54 -4.19
N ASN A 307 -13.43 3.85 -3.01
CA ASN A 307 -14.13 3.84 -1.71
C ASN A 307 -14.71 5.23 -1.35
N ARG A 308 -14.73 6.18 -2.29
CA ARG A 308 -15.07 7.59 -2.05
C ARG A 308 -16.51 7.89 -1.62
N THR A 309 -17.43 6.93 -1.65
CA THR A 309 -18.79 7.12 -1.10
C THR A 309 -19.18 5.99 -0.16
N SER A 310 -19.53 6.34 1.08
CA SER A 310 -20.00 5.38 2.09
C SER A 310 -21.33 4.69 1.72
N GLY A 311 -22.04 5.18 0.69
CA GLY A 311 -23.37 4.71 0.28
C GLY A 311 -23.47 3.89 -1.02
N SER A 312 -22.74 4.22 -2.11
CA SER A 312 -23.08 3.69 -3.45
C SER A 312 -21.90 3.54 -4.44
N GLY A 313 -20.74 3.19 -3.93
CA GLY A 313 -19.52 2.85 -4.70
C GLY A 313 -18.49 2.34 -3.69
N SER A 314 -18.26 1.05 -3.46
CA SER A 314 -18.50 -0.20 -4.23
C SER A 314 -17.40 -0.62 -5.20
N ARG A 315 -16.16 -0.18 -4.97
CA ARG A 315 -14.94 -0.91 -5.34
C ARG A 315 -13.87 -0.74 -4.26
N GLY A 316 -13.33 -1.84 -3.73
CA GLY A 316 -12.22 -1.83 -2.75
C GLY A 316 -12.44 -2.72 -1.53
N ARG A 317 -13.47 -3.58 -1.53
CA ARG A 317 -13.60 -4.66 -0.55
C ARG A 317 -12.84 -5.89 -0.99
N PHE A 318 -12.16 -6.56 -0.09
CA PHE A 318 -11.41 -7.79 -0.37
C PHE A 318 -11.79 -8.88 0.63
N LEU A 319 -11.69 -10.13 0.19
CA LEU A 319 -12.06 -11.30 1.00
C LEU A 319 -11.19 -11.48 2.24
N CYS A 320 -9.98 -10.89 2.27
CA CYS A 320 -9.01 -10.97 3.36
C CYS A 320 -8.01 -9.80 3.33
N TYR A 321 -7.28 -9.62 4.44
CA TYR A 321 -6.14 -8.71 4.57
C TYR A 321 -5.09 -9.28 5.53
N THR A 322 -3.83 -8.88 5.38
CA THR A 322 -2.74 -9.01 6.36
C THR A 322 -1.81 -7.81 6.23
N GLU A 323 -1.32 -7.30 7.35
CA GLU A 323 -0.31 -6.23 7.39
C GLU A 323 1.11 -6.77 7.11
N GLN A 324 1.38 -8.02 7.48
CA GLN A 324 2.66 -8.70 7.29
C GLN A 324 2.77 -9.39 5.92
N ASP A 325 3.89 -9.20 5.23
CA ASP A 325 4.27 -9.93 4.01
C ASP A 325 5.13 -11.16 4.33
N ASP A 326 4.62 -12.02 5.22
CA ASP A 326 5.17 -13.35 5.46
C ASP A 326 4.24 -14.45 4.92
N VAL A 327 4.82 -15.60 4.57
CA VAL A 327 4.10 -16.76 4.05
C VAL A 327 3.05 -17.27 5.04
N ASN A 328 3.33 -17.23 6.35
CA ASN A 328 2.37 -17.70 7.35
C ASN A 328 1.17 -16.75 7.45
N SER A 329 1.41 -15.45 7.58
CA SER A 329 0.36 -14.42 7.61
C SER A 329 -0.50 -14.42 6.33
N TRP A 330 0.09 -14.68 5.16
CA TRP A 330 -0.66 -14.86 3.92
C TRP A 330 -1.48 -16.15 3.89
N ASN A 331 -0.99 -17.26 4.47
CA ASN A 331 -1.79 -18.48 4.61
C ASN A 331 -2.98 -18.25 5.54
N ASP A 332 -2.80 -17.53 6.65
CA ASP A 332 -3.90 -17.19 7.58
C ASP A 332 -4.92 -16.23 6.95
N ALA A 333 -4.47 -15.27 6.13
CA ALA A 333 -5.36 -14.43 5.33
C ALA A 333 -6.13 -15.24 4.24
N LEU A 334 -5.49 -16.21 3.58
CA LEU A 334 -6.17 -17.08 2.61
C LEU A 334 -7.15 -18.05 3.30
N ASN A 335 -6.82 -18.55 4.50
CA ASN A 335 -7.76 -19.26 5.38
C ASN A 335 -8.96 -18.37 5.75
N TYR A 336 -8.75 -17.10 6.09
CA TYR A 336 -9.83 -16.14 6.35
C TYR A 336 -10.76 -15.98 5.12
N ALA A 337 -10.18 -15.80 3.93
CA ALA A 337 -10.94 -15.72 2.68
C ALA A 337 -11.73 -17.01 2.38
N ALA A 338 -11.17 -18.19 2.66
CA ALA A 338 -11.86 -19.47 2.53
C ALA A 338 -13.06 -19.59 3.48
N ARG A 339 -12.95 -19.13 4.73
CA ARG A 339 -14.09 -19.07 5.67
C ARG A 339 -15.18 -18.11 5.19
N ASN A 340 -14.80 -16.92 4.70
CA ASN A 340 -15.75 -15.94 4.16
C ASN A 340 -16.57 -16.52 3.00
N LEU A 341 -15.89 -17.13 2.00
CA LEU A 341 -16.57 -17.78 0.87
C LEU A 341 -17.45 -18.98 1.30
N ALA A 342 -16.99 -19.83 2.22
CA ALA A 342 -17.80 -20.93 2.76
C ALA A 342 -19.05 -20.43 3.49
N ASN A 343 -18.95 -19.30 4.20
CA ASN A 343 -20.08 -18.67 4.91
C ASN A 343 -21.16 -18.10 3.97
N GLY A 344 -20.83 -17.82 2.71
CA GLY A 344 -21.77 -17.46 1.64
C GLY A 344 -22.22 -18.63 0.74
N MET A 345 -21.64 -19.82 0.94
CA MET A 345 -21.98 -21.03 0.17
C MET A 345 -23.15 -21.84 0.75
N ILE A 346 -23.22 -21.97 2.08
CA ILE A 346 -24.13 -22.91 2.74
C ILE A 346 -25.18 -22.18 3.55
N VAL A 347 -26.41 -22.67 3.43
CA VAL A 347 -27.61 -22.16 4.07
C VAL A 347 -28.47 -23.32 4.56
N VAL A 348 -29.14 -23.12 5.70
CA VAL A 348 -30.16 -24.04 6.21
C VAL A 348 -31.52 -23.34 6.17
N SER A 349 -32.47 -23.89 5.39
CA SER A 349 -33.81 -23.31 5.24
C SER A 349 -34.85 -24.34 4.78
N HIS A 350 -36.12 -24.12 5.14
CA HIS A 350 -37.23 -24.99 4.73
C HIS A 350 -37.53 -24.91 3.22
N THR A 351 -37.33 -23.73 2.64
CA THR A 351 -37.54 -23.42 1.21
C THR A 351 -36.24 -22.96 0.56
N GLU A 352 -36.20 -23.00 -0.78
CA GLU A 352 -35.09 -22.45 -1.58
C GLU A 352 -34.79 -20.99 -1.18
N PRO A 353 -33.52 -20.60 -0.93
CA PRO A 353 -33.18 -19.23 -0.55
C PRO A 353 -33.36 -18.25 -1.71
N THR A 354 -34.26 -17.28 -1.58
CA THR A 354 -34.62 -16.31 -2.63
C THR A 354 -33.59 -15.19 -2.84
N ASN A 355 -32.29 -15.47 -2.72
CA ASN A 355 -31.22 -14.49 -2.91
C ASN A 355 -30.98 -14.21 -4.41
N THR A 356 -31.14 -12.96 -4.82
CA THR A 356 -31.03 -12.52 -6.22
C THR A 356 -29.65 -12.86 -6.83
N GLY A 357 -29.64 -13.69 -7.88
CA GLY A 357 -28.42 -14.01 -8.63
C GLY A 357 -27.65 -15.23 -8.13
N ALA A 358 -28.16 -15.96 -7.14
CA ALA A 358 -27.64 -17.26 -6.71
C ALA A 358 -28.41 -18.43 -7.37
N THR A 359 -27.76 -19.58 -7.51
CA THR A 359 -28.39 -20.86 -7.88
C THR A 359 -28.26 -21.81 -6.69
N TRP A 360 -29.38 -22.23 -6.11
CA TRP A 360 -29.37 -23.06 -4.91
C TRP A 360 -29.78 -24.49 -5.22
N GLU A 361 -28.95 -25.43 -4.81
CA GLU A 361 -29.20 -26.86 -4.95
C GLU A 361 -29.30 -27.50 -3.55
N GLN A 362 -30.24 -28.43 -3.38
CA GLN A 362 -30.49 -29.10 -2.11
C GLN A 362 -29.61 -30.35 -1.96
N VAL A 363 -29.03 -30.53 -0.77
CA VAL A 363 -28.32 -31.77 -0.39
C VAL A 363 -29.33 -32.87 -0.03
N TYR A 364 -29.09 -34.10 -0.49
CA TYR A 364 -29.87 -35.29 -0.17
C TYR A 364 -28.98 -36.36 0.50
N PHE A 365 -29.44 -36.94 1.61
CA PHE A 365 -28.73 -37.98 2.36
C PHE A 365 -29.16 -39.39 1.95
N ASP A 366 -28.19 -40.32 1.95
CA ASP A 366 -28.40 -41.71 1.53
C ASP A 366 -29.29 -42.52 2.50
N SER A 367 -29.37 -42.10 3.76
CA SER A 367 -30.17 -42.74 4.82
C SER A 367 -30.38 -41.81 6.02
N ASP A 368 -31.37 -42.13 6.86
CA ASP A 368 -31.65 -41.40 8.11
C ASP A 368 -30.48 -41.47 9.09
N ILE A 369 -30.13 -40.31 9.65
CA ILE A 369 -28.95 -40.13 10.49
C ILE A 369 -29.39 -39.94 11.94
N ALA A 370 -29.34 -41.01 12.71
CA ALA A 370 -29.71 -41.04 14.13
C ALA A 370 -28.69 -40.29 15.01
N GLN A 371 -29.11 -39.91 16.22
CA GLN A 371 -28.24 -39.30 17.23
C GLN A 371 -26.90 -40.08 17.38
N ASP A 372 -25.81 -39.34 17.50
CA ASP A 372 -24.42 -39.79 17.69
C ASP A 372 -23.92 -40.75 16.58
N THR A 373 -24.59 -40.77 15.41
CA THR A 373 -24.17 -41.56 14.23
C THR A 373 -23.83 -40.68 13.03
N THR A 374 -23.01 -41.22 12.14
CA THR A 374 -22.46 -40.54 10.96
C THR A 374 -23.03 -41.13 9.68
N GLY A 375 -23.85 -40.36 8.95
CA GLY A 375 -24.38 -40.73 7.63
C GLY A 375 -23.55 -40.19 6.47
N LEU A 376 -23.98 -40.49 5.23
CA LEU A 376 -23.36 -40.04 3.98
C LEU A 376 -24.39 -39.39 3.05
N ALA A 377 -23.89 -38.59 2.12
CA ALA A 377 -24.63 -37.90 1.08
C ALA A 377 -23.72 -37.68 -0.14
N SER A 378 -24.30 -37.58 -1.33
CA SER A 378 -23.60 -37.10 -2.52
C SER A 378 -24.58 -36.45 -3.49
N MET A 379 -24.16 -35.34 -4.09
CA MET A 379 -24.87 -34.65 -5.16
C MET A 379 -23.90 -34.31 -6.28
N VAL A 380 -24.43 -34.17 -7.50
CA VAL A 380 -23.68 -33.69 -8.66
C VAL A 380 -24.33 -32.41 -9.13
N ASP A 381 -23.59 -31.31 -9.15
CA ASP A 381 -24.15 -30.02 -9.54
C ASP A 381 -24.44 -29.91 -11.03
N ALA A 382 -25.13 -28.84 -11.44
CA ALA A 382 -25.47 -28.59 -12.85
C ALA A 382 -24.23 -28.48 -13.79
N ASN A 383 -23.02 -28.33 -13.25
CA ASN A 383 -21.76 -28.25 -13.98
C ASN A 383 -20.98 -29.58 -14.01
N GLY A 384 -21.45 -30.60 -13.27
CA GLY A 384 -20.80 -31.90 -13.14
C GLY A 384 -19.80 -32.03 -11.98
N THR A 385 -19.73 -31.07 -11.06
CA THR A 385 -18.94 -31.21 -9.83
C THR A 385 -19.61 -32.23 -8.91
N VAL A 386 -18.86 -33.23 -8.41
CA VAL A 386 -19.36 -34.16 -7.39
C VAL A 386 -19.08 -33.57 -6.00
N TRP A 387 -20.14 -33.21 -5.28
CA TRP A 387 -20.06 -32.79 -3.88
C TRP A 387 -20.54 -33.96 -3.01
N ASN A 388 -19.66 -34.54 -2.21
CA ASN A 388 -20.09 -35.50 -1.18
C ASN A 388 -20.37 -34.77 0.14
N PHE A 389 -21.03 -35.44 1.08
CA PHE A 389 -21.17 -35.00 2.46
C PHE A 389 -21.14 -36.21 3.39
N THR A 390 -20.69 -36.01 4.63
CA THR A 390 -20.71 -37.03 5.69
C THR A 390 -21.27 -36.34 6.94
N VAL A 391 -22.24 -36.88 7.66
CA VAL A 391 -22.99 -36.07 8.66
C VAL A 391 -23.11 -36.82 9.97
N THR A 392 -22.31 -36.42 10.97
CA THR A 392 -22.45 -36.87 12.37
C THR A 392 -23.58 -36.13 13.07
N ASN A 393 -24.69 -36.77 13.38
CA ASN A 393 -25.76 -36.09 14.08
C ASN A 393 -25.49 -36.03 15.61
N ASN A 394 -24.74 -35.03 16.08
CA ASN A 394 -24.55 -34.76 17.51
C ASN A 394 -25.83 -34.21 18.21
N GLY A 395 -26.95 -34.14 17.51
CA GLY A 395 -28.24 -33.68 18.00
C GLY A 395 -29.13 -34.83 18.50
N SER A 396 -30.01 -34.53 19.45
CA SER A 396 -30.90 -35.52 20.09
C SER A 396 -32.12 -35.94 19.24
N ALA A 397 -32.07 -35.78 17.92
CA ALA A 397 -33.20 -35.99 17.01
C ALA A 397 -32.67 -36.35 15.62
N THR A 398 -33.20 -37.43 15.02
CA THR A 398 -32.77 -37.95 13.71
C THR A 398 -32.87 -36.89 12.60
N ILE A 399 -31.82 -36.77 11.79
CA ILE A 399 -31.86 -36.03 10.52
C ILE A 399 -32.33 -37.02 9.46
N ASN A 400 -33.50 -36.77 8.85
CA ASN A 400 -34.08 -37.70 7.89
C ASN A 400 -33.38 -37.61 6.52
N SER A 401 -33.20 -38.76 5.88
CA SER A 401 -33.03 -38.83 4.42
C SER A 401 -34.31 -38.32 3.75
N GLY A 402 -34.13 -37.37 2.83
CA GLY A 402 -35.21 -36.46 2.44
C GLY A 402 -36.33 -37.10 1.63
N ASP A 403 -37.45 -37.42 2.28
CA ASP A 403 -38.75 -37.50 1.59
C ASP A 403 -39.31 -36.09 1.36
N ARG A 404 -40.15 -35.90 0.34
CA ARG A 404 -40.44 -34.58 -0.27
C ARG A 404 -41.33 -33.65 0.56
N ASP A 405 -41.76 -34.06 1.75
CA ASP A 405 -42.87 -33.46 2.50
C ASP A 405 -42.45 -32.38 3.51
N ASN A 406 -41.87 -31.29 3.00
CA ASN A 406 -42.18 -29.89 3.39
C ASN A 406 -42.22 -29.53 4.91
N ARG A 407 -41.47 -30.23 5.76
CA ARG A 407 -41.47 -30.09 7.23
C ARG A 407 -40.09 -30.20 7.90
N THR A 408 -39.04 -30.51 7.15
CA THR A 408 -37.65 -30.61 7.62
C THR A 408 -36.85 -29.39 7.19
N GLN A 409 -35.82 -29.05 7.98
CA GLN A 409 -34.81 -28.09 7.57
C GLN A 409 -33.91 -28.73 6.52
N ASN A 410 -33.76 -28.10 5.36
CA ASN A 410 -32.96 -28.60 4.27
C ASN A 410 -31.63 -27.82 4.19
N ILE A 411 -30.54 -28.51 3.85
CA ILE A 411 -29.26 -27.86 3.54
C ILE A 411 -29.26 -27.47 2.06
N TRP A 412 -29.02 -26.19 1.80
CA TRP A 412 -28.94 -25.59 0.47
C TRP A 412 -27.52 -25.09 0.22
N ILE A 413 -27.06 -25.30 -1.00
CA ILE A 413 -25.71 -24.97 -1.44
C ILE A 413 -25.78 -24.08 -2.68
N ASN A 414 -25.00 -23.00 -2.65
CA ASN A 414 -24.89 -22.05 -3.73
C ASN A 414 -23.90 -22.53 -4.79
N THR A 415 -24.41 -22.92 -5.95
CA THR A 415 -23.64 -23.55 -7.05
C THR A 415 -23.25 -22.55 -8.15
N THR A 416 -23.35 -21.23 -7.94
CA THR A 416 -23.14 -20.26 -9.03
C THR A 416 -21.75 -20.37 -9.68
N PRO A 417 -21.66 -20.59 -11.00
CA PRO A 417 -20.39 -20.70 -11.69
C PRO A 417 -19.67 -19.35 -11.74
N LEU A 418 -18.39 -19.34 -11.37
CA LEU A 418 -17.53 -18.17 -11.42
C LEU A 418 -17.05 -17.90 -12.87
N SER A 419 -17.93 -17.41 -13.75
CA SER A 419 -17.50 -16.96 -15.08
C SER A 419 -18.34 -15.84 -15.71
N LYS A 420 -17.68 -15.07 -16.58
CA LYS A 420 -18.30 -14.26 -17.63
C LYS A 420 -17.49 -14.46 -18.91
N ASN A 421 -18.19 -14.72 -20.02
CA ASN A 421 -17.64 -14.99 -21.35
C ASN A 421 -16.93 -16.35 -21.54
N GLY A 422 -17.55 -17.45 -21.08
CA GLY A 422 -17.48 -18.74 -21.79
C GLY A 422 -16.12 -19.43 -21.91
N THR A 423 -15.21 -19.23 -20.94
CA THR A 423 -14.06 -20.11 -20.72
C THR A 423 -14.03 -20.52 -19.27
N ASP A 424 -14.60 -21.69 -18.98
CA ASP A 424 -14.83 -22.15 -17.62
C ASP A 424 -13.53 -22.65 -16.98
N LEU A 425 -13.22 -22.06 -15.82
CA LEU A 425 -12.25 -22.58 -14.86
C LEU A 425 -13.03 -22.90 -13.61
N SER A 426 -13.23 -24.20 -13.37
CA SER A 426 -14.03 -24.71 -12.28
C SER A 426 -13.39 -24.36 -10.93
N LEU A 427 -14.01 -23.40 -10.23
CA LEU A 427 -14.16 -23.53 -8.79
C LEU A 427 -15.20 -24.62 -8.53
N GLY A 428 -14.81 -25.87 -8.82
CA GLY A 428 -15.48 -27.06 -8.32
C GLY A 428 -15.22 -27.14 -6.82
N LEU A 429 -16.27 -27.41 -6.06
CA LEU A 429 -16.31 -27.27 -4.62
C LEU A 429 -16.59 -28.63 -4.03
N VAL A 430 -15.61 -29.16 -3.32
CA VAL A 430 -15.69 -30.48 -2.71
C VAL A 430 -14.92 -30.35 -1.37
N GLU A 431 -15.59 -30.79 -0.30
CA GLU A 431 -15.13 -30.91 1.10
C GLU A 431 -15.48 -29.80 2.09
N ILE A 432 -16.30 -30.13 3.11
CA ILE A 432 -16.88 -29.16 4.04
C ILE A 432 -17.23 -29.76 5.44
N ASN A 433 -16.27 -30.45 6.08
CA ASN A 433 -16.35 -31.17 7.39
C ASN A 433 -17.13 -30.47 8.51
N VAL A 434 -17.80 -31.09 9.50
CA VAL A 434 -18.11 -30.54 10.88
C VAL A 434 -19.26 -31.20 11.63
N ASP A 435 -18.99 -32.13 12.52
CA ASP A 435 -19.84 -32.24 13.72
C ASP A 435 -21.37 -32.53 13.55
N LEU A 436 -22.08 -32.92 12.47
CA LEU A 436 -22.05 -32.95 10.99
C LEU A 436 -20.71 -33.31 10.26
N THR A 437 -19.94 -34.30 10.74
CA THR A 437 -18.54 -34.54 10.29
C THR A 437 -18.39 -34.95 8.80
N VAL A 438 -18.37 -33.96 7.90
CA VAL A 438 -18.34 -34.02 6.42
C VAL A 438 -16.94 -34.33 5.80
N GLU A 439 -16.54 -35.60 5.72
CA GLU A 439 -15.48 -36.08 4.81
C GLU A 439 -16.01 -36.25 3.37
N VAL A 440 -15.24 -35.85 2.35
CA VAL A 440 -15.72 -35.59 0.98
C VAL A 440 -14.57 -35.54 -0.04
N VAL A 441 -14.22 -36.67 -0.64
CA VAL A 441 -13.05 -36.73 -1.54
C VAL A 441 -13.30 -35.99 -2.87
N GLY A 442 -12.62 -34.85 -3.13
CA GLY A 442 -12.65 -34.23 -4.47
C GLY A 442 -12.03 -32.84 -4.75
N SER A 443 -11.37 -32.17 -3.79
CA SER A 443 -10.77 -30.81 -3.92
C SER A 443 -11.78 -29.63 -3.95
N ASN A 444 -11.48 -28.42 -3.52
CA ASN A 444 -10.17 -27.78 -3.41
C ASN A 444 -10.14 -26.70 -2.30
N ILE A 445 -11.18 -26.60 -1.47
CA ILE A 445 -11.27 -25.74 -0.27
C ILE A 445 -12.05 -26.51 0.80
N ALA A 446 -11.35 -27.30 1.62
CA ALA A 446 -11.96 -28.01 2.74
C ALA A 446 -12.17 -27.06 3.93
N THR A 447 -13.41 -26.84 4.38
CA THR A 447 -13.73 -25.97 5.55
C THR A 447 -14.71 -26.64 6.51
N SER A 448 -15.02 -26.03 7.67
CA SER A 448 -15.72 -26.79 8.69
C SER A 448 -16.57 -26.02 9.73
N PHE A 449 -17.90 -25.94 9.55
CA PHE A 449 -18.97 -25.16 10.26
C PHE A 449 -19.81 -25.81 11.42
N LYS A 450 -19.43 -25.80 12.70
CA LYS A 450 -20.25 -26.41 13.78
C LYS A 450 -21.69 -25.83 13.85
N LEU A 451 -22.74 -26.64 13.65
CA LEU A 451 -24.13 -26.15 13.70
C LEU A 451 -24.67 -26.12 15.15
N SER A 452 -24.23 -25.14 15.94
CA SER A 452 -24.68 -24.94 17.31
C SER A 452 -25.96 -24.09 17.38
N GLY A 453 -26.96 -24.50 18.15
CA GLY A 453 -28.09 -23.64 18.52
C GLY A 453 -29.33 -23.65 17.62
N VAL A 454 -29.54 -24.65 16.77
CA VAL A 454 -30.89 -24.93 16.23
C VAL A 454 -31.78 -25.46 17.35
N ASP A 455 -32.49 -24.56 18.03
CA ASP A 455 -33.54 -24.95 18.97
C ASP A 455 -34.76 -25.51 18.20
N ARG A 456 -35.57 -26.31 18.89
CA ARG A 456 -36.64 -27.11 18.28
C ARG A 456 -37.86 -26.24 17.92
N ASP A 457 -38.64 -26.72 16.95
CA ASP A 457 -39.90 -26.13 16.48
C ASP A 457 -39.84 -24.72 15.83
N VAL A 458 -39.15 -24.61 14.69
CA VAL A 458 -39.28 -23.45 13.78
C VAL A 458 -40.53 -23.60 12.90
N SER A 459 -41.65 -23.00 13.30
CA SER A 459 -42.95 -23.17 12.65
C SER A 459 -43.07 -22.48 11.28
N THR A 460 -43.00 -23.25 10.19
CA THR A 460 -43.57 -22.94 8.85
C THR A 460 -43.21 -21.58 8.22
N GLY A 461 -42.07 -20.98 8.59
CA GLY A 461 -41.59 -19.72 8.04
C GLY A 461 -40.44 -19.90 7.06
N SER A 462 -40.36 -19.04 6.04
CA SER A 462 -39.23 -18.91 5.10
C SER A 462 -37.99 -18.27 5.75
N THR A 463 -37.71 -18.60 7.02
CA THR A 463 -36.51 -18.16 7.73
C THR A 463 -35.29 -18.85 7.15
N VAL A 464 -34.26 -18.06 6.86
CA VAL A 464 -33.00 -18.52 6.24
C VAL A 464 -31.91 -18.42 7.29
N TYR A 465 -31.41 -19.58 7.74
CA TYR A 465 -30.29 -19.66 8.68
C TYR A 465 -28.99 -19.73 7.90
N TYR A 466 -28.06 -18.85 8.25
CA TYR A 466 -26.69 -18.90 7.75
C TYR A 466 -25.77 -19.40 8.86
N LEU A 467 -24.66 -19.98 8.45
CA LEU A 467 -23.56 -20.34 9.34
C LEU A 467 -23.02 -19.09 10.07
N ASP A 468 -22.58 -19.25 11.31
CA ASP A 468 -21.62 -18.33 11.92
C ASP A 468 -20.18 -18.69 11.47
N TYR A 469 -19.16 -17.98 11.95
CA TYR A 469 -17.77 -18.11 11.49
C TYR A 469 -16.80 -18.67 12.52
N ASP A 470 -17.02 -18.43 13.80
CA ASP A 470 -16.21 -19.08 14.85
C ASP A 470 -16.48 -20.59 14.85
N ASP A 471 -17.66 -20.98 14.37
CA ASP A 471 -18.03 -22.34 14.01
C ASP A 471 -17.28 -22.88 12.77
N ILE A 472 -16.78 -22.04 11.84
CA ILE A 472 -16.09 -22.45 10.57
C ILE A 472 -14.57 -22.53 10.73
N THR A 473 -13.96 -23.72 10.56
CA THR A 473 -12.49 -23.91 10.54
C THR A 473 -11.98 -24.48 9.22
N VAL A 474 -10.88 -23.96 8.65
CA VAL A 474 -10.37 -24.42 7.34
C VAL A 474 -9.45 -25.60 7.52
N VAL A 475 -9.69 -26.67 6.75
CA VAL A 475 -8.92 -27.91 6.71
C VAL A 475 -7.89 -27.88 5.56
N SER A 476 -8.23 -27.30 4.40
CA SER A 476 -7.28 -27.04 3.29
C SER A 476 -7.83 -26.01 2.29
N HIS A 477 -7.00 -25.40 1.46
CA HIS A 477 -7.48 -24.60 0.31
C HIS A 477 -6.48 -24.48 -0.86
N ASN A 478 -7.02 -24.19 -2.05
CA ASN A 478 -6.29 -23.82 -3.27
C ASN A 478 -6.29 -22.31 -3.56
N LEU A 479 -7.05 -21.52 -2.76
CA LEU A 479 -7.02 -20.07 -2.84
C LEU A 479 -5.58 -19.61 -2.76
N ASN A 480 -5.23 -18.72 -3.69
CA ASN A 480 -3.90 -18.15 -3.78
C ASN A 480 -4.03 -16.66 -4.04
N LEU A 481 -2.97 -15.92 -3.74
CA LEU A 481 -3.07 -14.48 -3.57
C LEU A 481 -3.54 -13.71 -4.82
N ASN A 482 -3.36 -14.23 -6.05
CA ASN A 482 -3.91 -13.55 -7.23
C ASN A 482 -5.44 -13.45 -7.21
N ASP A 483 -6.11 -14.47 -6.67
CA ASP A 483 -7.57 -14.63 -6.80
C ASP A 483 -8.31 -13.82 -5.73
N VAL A 484 -7.76 -13.76 -4.51
CA VAL A 484 -8.26 -12.88 -3.44
C VAL A 484 -7.79 -11.43 -3.58
N SER A 485 -6.76 -11.15 -4.39
CA SER A 485 -6.31 -9.78 -4.71
C SER A 485 -7.12 -9.14 -5.84
N VAL A 486 -8.44 -9.26 -5.78
CA VAL A 486 -9.39 -8.59 -6.67
C VAL A 486 -10.52 -8.05 -5.77
N PRO A 487 -11.05 -6.84 -6.02
CA PRO A 487 -12.20 -6.35 -5.26
C PRO A 487 -13.38 -7.30 -5.36
N VAL A 488 -14.07 -7.58 -4.25
CA VAL A 488 -15.30 -8.38 -4.16
C VAL A 488 -16.34 -7.89 -5.16
N GLU A 489 -16.40 -6.57 -5.39
CA GLU A 489 -17.36 -5.97 -6.32
C GLU A 489 -17.06 -6.23 -7.82
N ASP A 490 -15.87 -6.76 -8.14
CA ASP A 490 -15.51 -7.25 -9.48
C ASP A 490 -15.76 -8.77 -9.65
N PHE A 491 -16.16 -9.50 -8.58
CA PHE A 491 -16.56 -10.91 -8.68
C PHE A 491 -17.94 -11.03 -9.31
N THR A 492 -18.13 -11.99 -10.22
CA THR A 492 -19.45 -12.35 -10.76
C THR A 492 -20.14 -13.42 -9.91
N ASP A 493 -19.77 -13.55 -8.63
CA ASP A 493 -20.04 -14.71 -7.80
C ASP A 493 -20.89 -14.33 -6.59
N SER A 494 -22.08 -14.91 -6.51
CA SER A 494 -23.04 -14.59 -5.46
C SER A 494 -22.56 -15.05 -4.06
N ARG A 495 -21.59 -15.97 -3.98
CA ARG A 495 -21.03 -16.47 -2.71
C ARG A 495 -20.21 -15.43 -1.95
N ALA A 496 -19.70 -14.40 -2.63
CA ALA A 496 -19.00 -13.29 -1.99
C ALA A 496 -19.96 -12.20 -1.46
N HIS A 497 -21.27 -12.34 -1.67
CA HIS A 497 -22.28 -11.36 -1.27
C HIS A 497 -23.31 -11.95 -0.30
N LYS A 498 -23.37 -11.42 0.93
CA LYS A 498 -24.41 -11.81 1.90
C LYS A 498 -25.62 -10.85 1.87
N ILE A 499 -26.79 -11.43 1.59
CA ILE A 499 -28.16 -10.97 1.93
C ILE A 499 -28.84 -9.97 0.96
N ALA A 500 -29.78 -10.49 0.17
CA ALA A 500 -31.08 -9.93 -0.24
C ALA A 500 -31.22 -8.52 -0.88
N SER A 501 -30.17 -7.70 -0.99
CA SER A 501 -30.21 -6.43 -1.71
C SER A 501 -28.84 -6.04 -2.26
N SER A 502 -28.79 -5.34 -3.38
CA SER A 502 -27.57 -4.80 -3.99
C SER A 502 -26.97 -3.60 -3.23
N SER A 503 -27.05 -3.63 -1.90
CA SER A 503 -26.64 -2.57 -0.97
C SER A 503 -26.24 -3.10 0.41
N ALA A 504 -26.61 -4.35 0.76
CA ALA A 504 -26.08 -5.02 1.93
C ALA A 504 -24.61 -5.43 1.68
N LYS A 505 -23.72 -5.01 2.58
CA LYS A 505 -22.29 -5.30 2.51
C LYS A 505 -22.00 -6.47 3.43
N SER A 506 -21.18 -7.44 3.00
CA SER A 506 -20.82 -8.56 3.86
C SER A 506 -20.02 -8.06 5.08
N LYS A 507 -20.37 -8.53 6.29
CA LYS A 507 -19.67 -8.14 7.53
C LYS A 507 -18.22 -8.67 7.57
N TRP A 508 -17.91 -9.64 6.73
CA TRP A 508 -16.61 -10.33 6.64
C TRP A 508 -15.58 -9.57 5.80
N ASP A 509 -16.01 -8.83 4.77
CA ASP A 509 -15.04 -8.26 3.82
C ASP A 509 -14.29 -7.09 4.44
N VAL A 510 -12.99 -7.02 4.12
CA VAL A 510 -12.13 -5.92 4.53
C VAL A 510 -12.14 -4.84 3.46
N VAL A 511 -12.43 -3.60 3.83
CA VAL A 511 -12.13 -2.42 3.01
C VAL A 511 -10.64 -2.15 3.13
N VAL A 512 -9.88 -2.52 2.09
CA VAL A 512 -8.41 -2.45 2.06
C VAL A 512 -7.97 -1.22 1.29
N ILE A 513 -6.99 -0.51 1.84
CA ILE A 513 -6.37 0.65 1.20
C ILE A 513 -4.85 0.51 1.37
N GLN A 514 -4.13 0.38 0.26
CA GLN A 514 -2.68 0.21 0.22
C GLN A 514 -2.08 1.25 -0.74
N PRO A 515 -1.86 2.50 -0.30
CA PRO A 515 -1.26 3.54 -1.13
C PRO A 515 0.23 3.26 -1.38
N ASN A 516 0.88 2.41 -0.58
CA ASN A 516 2.23 1.90 -0.83
C ASN A 516 2.28 0.70 -1.81
N ASN A 517 1.12 0.27 -2.34
CA ASN A 517 1.06 -0.80 -3.34
C ASN A 517 1.10 -0.24 -4.76
N TYR A 518 2.14 -0.62 -5.51
CA TYR A 518 2.36 -0.27 -6.91
C TYR A 518 2.19 -1.46 -7.86
N GLY A 519 1.83 -2.63 -7.32
CA GLY A 519 1.73 -3.91 -8.00
C GLY A 519 0.32 -4.32 -8.42
N LEU A 520 0.12 -5.62 -8.65
CA LEU A 520 -1.13 -6.22 -9.14
C LEU A 520 -1.77 -7.18 -8.12
N ARG A 521 -1.25 -7.23 -6.89
CA ARG A 521 -1.62 -8.15 -5.79
C ARG A 521 -1.52 -7.45 -4.44
N LEU A 522 -2.20 -7.97 -3.42
CA LEU A 522 -2.20 -7.43 -2.06
C LEU A 522 -0.84 -7.58 -1.32
N ASP A 523 0.07 -8.42 -1.80
CA ASP A 523 1.49 -8.46 -1.37
C ASP A 523 2.37 -7.41 -2.04
N GLY A 524 1.78 -6.48 -2.81
CA GLY A 524 2.51 -5.50 -3.60
C GLY A 524 3.19 -6.06 -4.85
N ARG A 525 3.03 -7.35 -5.18
CA ARG A 525 3.82 -8.01 -6.24
C ARG A 525 3.14 -8.00 -7.61
N GLY A 526 3.97 -8.04 -8.65
CA GLY A 526 3.60 -7.95 -10.07
C GLY A 526 3.53 -6.52 -10.58
N ASN A 527 4.59 -6.07 -11.26
CA ASN A 527 4.65 -4.78 -11.95
C ASN A 527 3.54 -4.67 -13.01
N PRO A 528 2.67 -3.62 -12.98
CA PRO A 528 1.65 -3.39 -14.02
C PRO A 528 2.24 -3.07 -15.40
N VAL A 529 3.47 -2.55 -15.46
CA VAL A 529 4.22 -2.26 -16.69
C VAL A 529 4.96 -3.51 -17.13
N ALA A 530 4.61 -4.07 -18.30
CA ALA A 530 5.23 -5.29 -18.81
C ALA A 530 6.45 -5.01 -19.70
N GLU A 531 6.39 -3.98 -20.54
CA GLU A 531 7.50 -3.52 -21.38
C GLU A 531 7.33 -2.05 -21.79
N GLY A 532 8.42 -1.38 -22.14
CA GLY A 532 8.39 0.02 -22.55
C GLY A 532 9.69 0.56 -23.14
N ASN A 533 9.61 1.75 -23.74
CA ASN A 533 10.76 2.51 -24.21
C ASN A 533 10.57 4.02 -23.96
N ILE A 534 11.65 4.78 -24.11
CA ILE A 534 11.62 6.25 -24.18
C ILE A 534 12.05 6.65 -25.59
N SER A 535 11.29 7.53 -26.24
CA SER A 535 11.69 8.18 -27.48
C SER A 535 11.81 9.70 -27.30
N LEU A 536 12.81 10.27 -27.97
CA LEU A 536 13.20 11.67 -27.90
C LEU A 536 13.13 12.24 -29.31
N ASN A 537 12.33 13.29 -29.52
CA ASN A 537 12.06 13.90 -30.83
C ASN A 537 11.70 12.87 -31.93
N GLY A 538 10.97 11.80 -31.56
CA GLY A 538 10.54 10.73 -32.47
C GLY A 538 11.53 9.59 -32.69
N HIS A 539 12.73 9.62 -32.10
CA HIS A 539 13.71 8.54 -32.16
C HIS A 539 13.82 7.79 -30.83
N ASP A 540 13.82 6.47 -30.87
CA ASP A 540 13.98 5.62 -29.67
C ASP A 540 15.36 5.82 -29.03
N ARG A 541 15.38 6.21 -27.75
CA ARG A 541 16.61 6.38 -26.96
C ARG A 541 17.29 5.05 -26.62
N PHE A 542 16.52 3.97 -26.59
CA PHE A 542 16.96 2.58 -26.46
C PHE A 542 15.84 1.65 -26.96
N ALA A 543 16.19 0.45 -27.43
CA ALA A 543 15.22 -0.56 -27.86
C ALA A 543 14.39 -1.06 -26.67
N THR A 544 13.09 -1.31 -26.88
CA THR A 544 12.10 -1.69 -25.85
C THR A 544 12.62 -2.73 -24.86
N GLN A 545 12.47 -2.44 -23.56
CA GLN A 545 12.89 -3.28 -22.45
C GLN A 545 11.68 -3.77 -21.65
N LYS A 546 11.84 -4.90 -20.95
CA LYS A 546 10.81 -5.48 -20.08
C LYS A 546 10.85 -4.88 -18.67
N ASP A 547 9.74 -5.00 -17.94
CA ASP A 547 9.57 -4.80 -16.49
C ASP A 547 10.87 -4.80 -15.65
N LYS A 548 11.61 -5.92 -15.65
CA LYS A 548 12.78 -6.15 -14.80
C LYS A 548 13.97 -5.23 -15.10
N TYR A 549 14.01 -4.64 -16.29
CA TYR A 549 15.05 -3.67 -16.64
C TYR A 549 14.92 -2.37 -15.83
N PHE A 550 13.70 -1.87 -15.68
CA PHE A 550 13.44 -0.60 -14.99
C PHE A 550 13.30 -0.77 -13.48
N ASN A 551 12.65 -1.87 -13.05
CA ASN A 551 12.36 -2.13 -11.64
C ASN A 551 13.54 -2.79 -10.89
N PHE A 552 14.36 -3.63 -11.54
CA PHE A 552 15.54 -4.26 -10.90
C PHE A 552 16.90 -3.78 -11.44
N LEU A 553 17.11 -3.77 -12.77
CA LEU A 553 18.45 -3.54 -13.32
C LEU A 553 18.92 -2.08 -13.22
N GLN A 554 18.05 -1.11 -13.51
CA GLN A 554 18.35 0.32 -13.31
C GLN A 554 18.36 0.71 -11.83
N ALA A 555 17.46 0.13 -11.02
CA ALA A 555 17.40 0.33 -9.58
C ALA A 555 18.72 0.01 -8.86
N ARG A 556 19.53 -0.91 -9.39
CA ARG A 556 20.89 -1.23 -8.89
C ARG A 556 21.94 -0.10 -9.04
N LYS A 557 21.50 1.15 -9.29
CA LYS A 557 22.26 2.40 -9.13
C LYS A 557 21.95 3.13 -7.81
N HIS A 558 20.86 2.75 -7.15
CA HIS A 558 20.44 3.21 -5.84
C HIS A 558 20.92 2.25 -4.74
N THR A 559 20.70 2.63 -3.49
CA THR A 559 21.04 1.86 -2.30
C THR A 559 20.14 0.62 -2.13
N HIS A 560 18.86 0.71 -2.52
CA HIS A 560 17.88 -0.36 -2.44
C HIS A 560 17.26 -0.72 -3.81
N THR A 561 16.59 -1.88 -3.89
CA THR A 561 15.81 -2.31 -5.07
C THR A 561 14.32 -2.27 -4.75
N PRO A 562 13.52 -1.41 -5.38
CA PRO A 562 12.18 -1.06 -4.92
C PRO A 562 11.15 -2.15 -5.24
N ALA A 563 10.02 -2.09 -4.54
CA ALA A 563 8.84 -2.93 -4.76
C ALA A 563 8.39 -3.00 -6.24
N ASP A 564 7.88 -4.16 -6.63
CA ASP A 564 7.30 -4.44 -7.96
C ASP A 564 6.31 -3.31 -8.35
N GLY A 565 6.57 -2.63 -9.47
CA GLY A 565 5.69 -1.55 -9.98
C GLY A 565 6.32 -0.16 -9.93
N ILE A 566 7.37 0.05 -9.12
CA ILE A 566 8.23 1.23 -9.19
C ILE A 566 9.28 0.98 -10.28
N ASN A 567 9.35 1.88 -11.26
CA ASN A 567 10.19 1.74 -12.46
C ASN A 567 11.11 2.98 -12.59
N VAL A 568 12.41 2.76 -12.83
CA VAL A 568 13.42 3.83 -12.88
C VAL A 568 14.22 3.79 -14.19
N TYR A 569 14.60 4.97 -14.68
CA TYR A 569 15.61 5.15 -15.71
C TYR A 569 16.56 6.32 -15.40
N CYS A 570 17.75 6.01 -14.89
CA CYS A 570 18.74 7.03 -14.52
C CYS A 570 19.64 7.40 -15.70
N PHE A 571 19.68 8.69 -16.06
CA PHE A 571 20.65 9.25 -17.00
C PHE A 571 22.04 9.40 -16.35
N GLY A 572 22.09 9.64 -15.04
CA GLY A 572 23.32 9.68 -14.25
C GLY A 572 23.94 8.30 -13.99
N LEU A 573 25.21 8.30 -13.57
CA LEU A 573 25.91 7.12 -13.04
C LEU A 573 25.53 6.83 -11.59
N LEU A 574 25.40 7.89 -10.78
CA LEU A 574 25.11 7.86 -9.34
C LEU A 574 23.96 8.85 -9.07
N PRO A 575 22.68 8.40 -9.06
CA PRO A 575 21.52 9.28 -8.97
C PRO A 575 21.28 9.85 -7.56
N GLU A 576 21.63 9.11 -6.50
CA GLU A 576 21.43 9.56 -5.12
C GLU A 576 22.38 10.70 -4.72
N GLN A 577 23.59 10.72 -5.29
CA GLN A 577 24.61 11.70 -4.94
C GLN A 577 24.28 13.09 -5.51
N HIS A 578 24.48 14.12 -4.68
CA HIS A 578 24.33 15.53 -5.07
C HIS A 578 25.35 15.98 -6.13
N GLN A 579 26.55 15.38 -6.15
CA GLN A 579 27.58 15.66 -7.13
C GLN A 579 27.13 15.18 -8.53
N PRO A 580 27.03 16.06 -9.55
CA PRO A 580 26.62 15.67 -10.89
C PRO A 580 27.47 14.55 -11.50
N SER A 581 26.80 13.47 -11.89
CA SER A 581 27.36 12.22 -12.41
C SER A 581 26.79 11.82 -13.78
N GLY A 582 26.13 12.77 -14.47
CA GLY A 582 25.39 12.60 -15.73
C GLY A 582 23.95 13.10 -15.61
N SER A 583 23.41 13.68 -16.69
CA SER A 583 22.03 14.18 -16.79
C SER A 583 21.60 14.35 -18.24
N ALA A 584 20.29 14.32 -18.51
CA ALA A 584 19.71 14.71 -19.79
C ALA A 584 19.02 16.09 -19.65
N ASN A 585 19.38 17.05 -20.51
CA ASN A 585 18.74 18.37 -20.49
C ASN A 585 17.42 18.32 -21.27
N LEU A 586 16.30 18.24 -20.55
CA LEU A 586 14.98 18.04 -21.15
C LEU A 586 14.41 19.33 -21.76
N SER A 587 14.81 20.53 -21.28
CA SER A 587 14.51 21.84 -21.92
C SER A 587 15.15 22.04 -23.31
N ARG A 588 15.84 21.01 -23.84
CA ARG A 588 16.45 20.98 -25.17
C ARG A 588 15.89 19.88 -26.07
N ILE A 589 14.82 19.20 -25.64
CA ILE A 589 14.18 18.09 -26.33
C ILE A 589 12.68 18.43 -26.47
N ASP A 590 12.28 18.85 -27.68
CA ASP A 590 10.93 19.33 -27.97
C ASP A 590 9.82 18.32 -27.63
N LYS A 591 10.11 17.02 -27.73
CA LYS A 591 9.19 15.92 -27.34
C LYS A 591 9.94 14.76 -26.68
N THR A 592 9.68 14.55 -25.39
CA THR A 592 10.04 13.31 -24.68
C THR A 592 8.79 12.45 -24.54
N ILE A 593 8.79 11.23 -25.06
CA ILE A 593 7.63 10.32 -25.01
C ILE A 593 8.03 9.01 -24.32
N LEU A 594 7.28 8.64 -23.30
CA LEU A 594 7.35 7.34 -22.64
C LEU A 594 6.27 6.42 -23.22
N ASN A 595 6.67 5.38 -23.95
CA ASN A 595 5.76 4.39 -24.53
C ASN A 595 5.74 3.17 -23.61
N LEU A 596 4.64 2.91 -22.92
CA LEU A 596 4.47 1.77 -22.01
C LEU A 596 3.38 0.83 -22.49
N LYS A 597 3.60 -0.47 -22.26
CA LYS A 597 2.57 -1.50 -22.38
C LYS A 597 2.25 -2.05 -21.00
N PHE A 598 1.00 -1.91 -20.60
CA PHE A 598 0.47 -2.45 -19.35
C PHE A 598 -0.17 -3.82 -19.61
N MET A 599 -0.05 -4.75 -18.67
CA MET A 599 -0.62 -6.10 -18.75
C MET A 599 -0.70 -6.73 -17.36
N ASP A 600 -1.79 -7.42 -17.04
CA ASP A 600 -1.79 -8.34 -15.90
C ASP A 600 -1.01 -9.62 -16.25
N GLY A 601 0.30 -9.59 -15.98
CA GLY A 601 1.20 -10.73 -16.17
C GLY A 601 1.02 -11.86 -15.14
N LYS A 602 0.12 -11.73 -14.16
CA LYS A 602 -0.17 -12.74 -13.11
C LYS A 602 -1.46 -13.51 -13.39
N ARG A 603 -2.45 -12.91 -14.06
CA ARG A 603 -3.80 -13.48 -14.31
C ARG A 603 -4.10 -13.76 -15.80
N THR A 604 -3.07 -14.01 -16.61
CA THR A 604 -3.17 -14.20 -18.07
C THR A 604 -4.20 -15.24 -18.51
N ASN A 605 -4.33 -16.35 -17.76
CA ASN A 605 -5.23 -17.47 -18.04
C ASN A 605 -6.23 -17.71 -16.90
N ARG A 606 -6.83 -16.67 -16.30
CA ARG A 606 -7.80 -16.82 -15.19
C ARG A 606 -9.15 -16.13 -15.45
N THR A 607 -10.19 -16.70 -14.82
CA THR A 607 -11.59 -16.24 -14.88
C THR A 607 -11.79 -14.92 -14.16
N ILE A 608 -11.31 -14.79 -12.93
CA ILE A 608 -11.28 -13.50 -12.21
C ILE A 608 -10.16 -12.63 -12.81
N LYS A 609 -10.52 -11.41 -13.23
CA LYS A 609 -9.57 -10.43 -13.79
C LYS A 609 -9.66 -9.16 -12.96
N LEU A 610 -8.51 -8.71 -12.47
CA LEU A 610 -8.37 -7.37 -11.89
C LEU A 610 -8.54 -6.35 -13.02
N ASP A 611 -9.52 -5.46 -12.93
CA ASP A 611 -9.49 -4.24 -13.75
C ASP A 611 -8.50 -3.26 -13.10
N PHE A 612 -7.30 -3.21 -13.70
CA PHE A 612 -6.21 -2.33 -13.32
C PHE A 612 -6.22 -0.99 -14.10
N THR A 613 -7.36 -0.59 -14.67
CA THR A 613 -7.47 0.62 -15.52
C THR A 613 -8.37 1.70 -14.91
N THR A 614 -9.52 1.33 -14.35
CA THR A 614 -10.42 2.30 -13.68
C THR A 614 -9.76 2.84 -12.41
N ASP A 615 -9.98 4.14 -12.12
CA ASP A 615 -9.45 4.91 -10.99
C ASP A 615 -7.93 4.74 -10.74
N THR A 616 -7.20 4.26 -11.75
CA THR A 616 -5.79 3.91 -11.65
C THR A 616 -4.91 5.10 -12.04
N LYS A 617 -4.03 5.47 -11.11
CA LYS A 617 -3.23 6.69 -11.18
C LYS A 617 -1.80 6.35 -11.58
N PHE A 618 -1.38 6.83 -12.74
CA PHE A 618 -0.01 6.69 -13.24
C PHE A 618 0.81 7.93 -12.85
N TYR A 619 1.81 7.74 -12.00
CA TYR A 619 2.67 8.83 -11.54
C TYR A 619 3.97 8.85 -12.34
N THR A 620 4.36 10.04 -12.82
CA THR A 620 5.67 10.29 -13.44
C THR A 620 6.41 11.38 -12.69
N PHE A 621 7.67 11.13 -12.37
CA PHE A 621 8.57 12.04 -11.69
C PHE A 621 9.87 12.20 -12.50
N ALA A 622 10.38 13.43 -12.56
CA ALA A 622 11.74 13.71 -13.01
C ALA A 622 12.49 14.41 -11.89
N PHE A 623 13.66 13.88 -11.53
CA PHE A 623 14.52 14.48 -10.51
C PHE A 623 15.62 15.29 -11.20
N SER A 624 15.67 16.59 -10.93
CA SER A 624 16.30 17.58 -11.81
C SER A 624 17.16 18.61 -11.08
N TYR A 625 18.21 19.10 -11.72
CA TYR A 625 19.08 20.14 -11.16
C TYR A 625 18.61 21.56 -11.52
N ASN A 626 18.71 22.48 -10.56
CA ASN A 626 18.56 23.92 -10.77
C ASN A 626 19.56 24.68 -9.88
N VAL A 627 19.66 26.00 -10.00
CA VAL A 627 20.55 26.82 -9.18
C VAL A 627 19.73 27.84 -8.39
N LEU A 628 19.75 27.72 -7.07
CA LEU A 628 19.16 28.70 -6.15
C LEU A 628 20.20 29.79 -5.86
N ARG A 629 19.91 31.02 -6.31
CA ARG A 629 20.73 32.20 -6.02
C ARG A 629 20.23 32.88 -4.75
N VAL A 630 21.13 33.23 -3.84
CA VAL A 630 20.84 34.00 -2.62
C VAL A 630 21.74 35.24 -2.60
N MET A 631 21.16 36.42 -2.81
CA MET A 631 21.90 37.68 -2.91
C MET A 631 21.07 38.85 -2.34
N SER A 632 21.73 39.80 -1.68
CA SER A 632 21.14 41.07 -1.22
C SER A 632 19.86 40.91 -0.37
N GLY A 633 19.77 39.85 0.46
CA GLY A 633 18.61 39.58 1.32
C GLY A 633 17.46 38.82 0.65
N MET A 634 17.60 38.42 -0.61
CA MET A 634 16.56 37.76 -1.42
C MET A 634 17.08 36.45 -2.03
N ALA A 635 16.17 35.59 -2.48
CA ALA A 635 16.52 34.40 -3.25
C ALA A 635 15.57 34.12 -4.40
N GLY A 636 16.08 33.43 -5.43
CA GLY A 636 15.32 32.98 -6.58
C GLY A 636 16.06 31.91 -7.37
N LEU A 637 15.30 31.14 -8.16
CA LEU A 637 15.84 30.17 -9.10
C LEU A 637 16.51 30.89 -10.28
N ALA A 638 17.65 30.38 -10.75
CA ALA A 638 18.33 30.89 -11.94
C ALA A 638 17.64 30.49 -13.24
N TYR A 639 16.86 29.40 -13.23
CA TYR A 639 16.13 28.87 -14.38
C TYR A 639 14.68 28.58 -14.00
N SER A 640 13.73 29.04 -14.83
CA SER A 640 12.28 28.81 -14.67
C SER A 640 11.71 27.75 -15.63
N SER A 641 12.47 27.43 -16.68
CA SER A 641 12.21 26.45 -17.73
C SER A 641 13.54 26.07 -18.38
#